data_AF-A0A1V5W081-F1
#
_entry.id   AF-A0A1V5W081-F1
#
_cell.length_a   1.000
_cell.length_b   1.000
_cell.length_c   1.000
_cell.angle_alpha   90.00
_cell.angle_beta   90.00
_cell.angle_gamma   90.00
#
_symmetry.space_group_name_H-M   'P 1'
#
loop_
_entity.id
_entity.type
_entity.pdbx_description
1 polymer ?
#
loop_
_entity_poly.entity_id
_entity_poly.type
_entity_poly.pdbx_seq_one_letter_code
_entity_poly.pdbx_strand_id
1 'polypeptide(L)'
;MFKKKLFDDEEFISLAQNQEESNALNAFKGFTTHFKDFQENRKNMYSEDKESTAIAYRIIHENLPVFITNNIRFEKIINELDRSNIHSIEKELKEELANNKLKDIFNIEYFQNTLTQNDITRYNTIIGGKVKADGKKVQGLNEYINLFNQHNKDKKLPLLKPLYKQILSEENSASFIVPAFEKDNEVLQSIFDFWNKCIIDAKGPISGKKYNLLSKIQSLLQNLDKLKNNQLEEMYFENENLSTISNDVYGQWNLIRDALGNFYNSIDAKKNKKDYYSWKEIQDALVYYKQTNDEYKDIDQKAFLIYFKEMKVNDGEENTNNNIINLINERYKRIEPLLKEDRDNRKDLHQDKGKVAIIKEFLDSLKLLQNTIKLLYVDDSLDNMNYDFYNQLTDYYETLRPLNTLYNRVRNYMTRKPFSEEKFVLTFNSPTLLDGWDLNKEEANLGVILRKDNKYYLGIMNKGDNKIFKKYDEEPGDDYYEKMVYKLLPGPNRMLRKVFFSNKNIEYYKPNQDIQNLYNKGEFKKGESLNKESLHKLIDFYKNSISKNGDWSVFNFKFKKTTAYDDISQFYKDVENQGYKLFFKTIKTSYIDQLVNEGKLYLFQIYNKDFSENKKRKDESNPNLHTIYFKNLFSEDNLKNVVYKLNGKAEVFYRKKSIEYPEEIRRKGHHYNELKDKFDYPIIKDKRYSEDKFLFHVPITLNFLAKSDEKVNEMVKNYIAATNEKIHIIGIDRGERNLLYLSLIDSNGNIVKQQSLNIIELPKYQKQIDYHAKLNEKEKQRLAARQNWDVIENIKELKEGYLSQVIHQIARLMVDYKAILVMEDLNFGFKRGRFKVEKQVYQKFEKMLIDKLSYLVFKEKNLCEPGGSLRAYQLSAPFKSFKALGKQSGMIFYVPAQYTSKIDPTTGFYNFLNIDVSNLARSKETFSKFDKIVYNKKEDYFEFYCKMINFESANQLTKKSQNKANAELKEFQWILCSTHHDRFKVERKNNQINYCKINVNEELKKLLNSKGINYEKSNDLKSEILNIDESKFFKELGYLLKILVSLRYNNGKKGSEEQDFILSPVKNASGKFFCTLDNNNTLPLDADANGAYNIALKGLMIVQRVKAGGKLDLSISKDDWINFLIMNKKLPK
;
A
#
# COMPACT_ATOMS: atom_id res chain seq x y z
N MET A 1 -13.45 -0.84 34.76
CA MET A 1 -13.18 -1.17 33.34
C MET A 1 -12.06 -2.20 33.14
N PHE A 2 -10.77 -1.93 33.39
CA PHE A 2 -9.67 -2.83 32.93
C PHE A 2 -9.15 -3.84 33.97
N LYS A 3 -10.04 -4.46 34.77
CA LYS A 3 -9.63 -5.41 35.83
C LYS A 3 -10.63 -6.56 35.91
N LYS A 4 -10.21 -7.67 36.53
CA LYS A 4 -11.05 -8.85 36.82
C LYS A 4 -12.45 -8.47 37.33
N LYS A 5 -12.51 -7.47 38.22
CA LYS A 5 -13.75 -6.99 38.84
C LYS A 5 -14.88 -6.69 37.85
N LEU A 6 -14.59 -6.35 36.58
CA LEU A 6 -15.62 -6.13 35.57
C LEU A 6 -16.48 -7.37 35.30
N PHE A 7 -15.89 -8.57 35.34
CA PHE A 7 -16.62 -9.84 35.13
C PHE A 7 -17.25 -10.38 36.42
N ASP A 8 -16.99 -9.71 37.54
CA ASP A 8 -17.63 -9.96 38.84
C ASP A 8 -18.68 -8.86 39.14
N ASP A 9 -18.89 -7.92 38.21
CA ASP A 9 -19.78 -6.77 38.35
C ASP A 9 -21.16 -7.11 37.79
N GLU A 10 -22.17 -7.13 38.66
CA GLU A 10 -23.54 -7.49 38.29
C GLU A 10 -24.15 -6.48 37.30
N GLU A 11 -23.77 -5.20 37.39
CA GLU A 11 -24.24 -4.17 36.47
C GLU A 11 -23.72 -4.45 35.05
N PHE A 12 -22.44 -4.82 34.92
CA PHE A 12 -21.88 -5.20 33.62
C PHE A 12 -22.49 -6.48 33.05
N ILE A 13 -22.74 -7.49 33.89
CA ILE A 13 -23.38 -8.75 33.45
C ILE A 13 -24.84 -8.49 33.01
N SER A 14 -25.52 -7.55 33.67
CA SER A 14 -26.91 -7.18 33.33
C SER A 14 -27.05 -6.48 31.97
N LEU A 15 -25.95 -6.02 31.36
CA LEU A 15 -25.94 -5.45 30.01
C LEU A 15 -26.07 -6.52 28.90
N ALA A 16 -25.94 -7.81 29.22
CA ALA A 16 -26.15 -8.88 28.26
C ALA A 16 -27.59 -8.86 27.73
N GLN A 17 -27.75 -8.82 26.41
CA GLN A 17 -29.06 -8.67 25.77
C GLN A 17 -29.85 -9.99 25.70
N ASN A 18 -29.16 -11.12 25.84
CA ASN A 18 -29.75 -12.45 25.74
C ASN A 18 -29.00 -13.48 26.61
N GLN A 19 -29.59 -14.68 26.74
CA GLN A 19 -29.04 -15.76 27.55
C GLN A 19 -27.70 -16.29 27.00
N GLU A 20 -27.49 -16.26 25.69
CA GLU A 20 -26.22 -16.72 25.08
C GLU A 20 -25.05 -15.81 25.49
N GLU A 21 -25.24 -14.49 25.45
CA GLU A 21 -24.26 -13.50 25.92
C GLU A 21 -23.98 -13.64 27.42
N SER A 22 -25.02 -13.81 28.23
CA SER A 22 -24.87 -14.05 29.67
C SER A 22 -24.08 -15.34 29.96
N ASN A 23 -24.39 -16.42 29.25
CA ASN A 23 -23.65 -17.68 29.35
C ASN A 23 -22.18 -17.51 28.92
N ALA A 24 -21.92 -16.77 27.85
CA ALA A 24 -20.57 -16.48 27.38
C ALA A 24 -19.77 -15.66 28.41
N LEU A 25 -20.35 -14.61 29.00
CA LEU A 25 -19.70 -13.82 30.06
C LEU A 25 -19.39 -14.69 31.29
N ASN A 26 -20.34 -15.53 31.70
CA ASN A 26 -20.17 -16.44 32.83
C ASN A 26 -19.10 -17.50 32.57
N ALA A 27 -18.94 -17.99 31.33
CA ALA A 27 -17.91 -18.96 30.97
C ALA A 27 -16.47 -18.43 31.19
N PHE A 28 -16.27 -17.11 31.21
CA PHE A 28 -14.97 -16.49 31.47
C PHE A 28 -14.75 -16.10 32.95
N LYS A 29 -15.69 -16.38 33.85
CA LYS A 29 -15.47 -16.20 35.30
C LYS A 29 -14.29 -17.08 35.75
N GLY A 30 -13.31 -16.45 36.41
CA GLY A 30 -12.05 -17.13 36.76
C GLY A 30 -11.02 -17.25 35.64
N PHE A 31 -11.34 -16.82 34.41
CA PHE A 31 -10.47 -16.87 33.23
C PHE A 31 -10.14 -15.48 32.65
N THR A 32 -10.40 -14.41 33.41
CA THR A 32 -10.34 -13.02 32.95
C THR A 32 -8.94 -12.53 32.54
N THR A 33 -7.87 -13.21 32.97
CA THR A 33 -6.51 -12.90 32.53
C THR A 33 -6.30 -13.14 31.04
N HIS A 34 -7.14 -13.96 30.40
CA HIS A 34 -7.17 -14.13 28.94
C HIS A 34 -7.38 -12.80 28.21
N PHE A 35 -8.12 -11.86 28.81
CA PHE A 35 -8.39 -10.54 28.22
C PHE A 35 -7.35 -9.48 28.56
N LYS A 36 -6.21 -9.82 29.17
CA LYS A 36 -5.22 -8.81 29.62
C LYS A 36 -4.71 -7.94 28.48
N ASP A 37 -4.29 -8.54 27.37
CA ASP A 37 -3.78 -7.79 26.23
C ASP A 37 -4.91 -7.00 25.54
N PHE A 38 -6.13 -7.55 25.52
CA PHE A 38 -7.34 -6.81 25.08
C PHE A 38 -7.61 -5.58 25.96
N GLN A 39 -7.48 -5.71 27.28
CA GLN A 39 -7.67 -4.63 28.25
C GLN A 39 -6.58 -3.55 28.11
N GLU A 40 -5.32 -3.91 27.92
CA GLU A 40 -4.25 -2.94 27.62
C GLU A 40 -4.52 -2.21 26.29
N ASN A 41 -4.95 -2.93 25.25
CA ASN A 41 -5.34 -2.30 23.98
C ASN A 41 -6.51 -1.31 24.16
N ARG A 42 -7.50 -1.63 25.00
CA ARG A 42 -8.60 -0.72 25.33
C ARG A 42 -8.14 0.45 26.19
N LYS A 43 -7.19 0.26 27.10
CA LYS A 43 -6.60 1.32 27.91
C LYS A 43 -5.88 2.36 27.05
N ASN A 44 -5.15 1.93 26.02
CA ASN A 44 -4.46 2.83 25.07
C ASN A 44 -5.42 3.80 24.35
N MET A 45 -6.72 3.49 24.28
CA MET A 45 -7.72 4.40 23.71
C MET A 45 -7.91 5.67 24.54
N TYR A 46 -7.66 5.59 25.85
CA TYR A 46 -7.83 6.69 26.81
C TYR A 46 -6.49 7.34 27.20
N SER A 47 -5.42 7.05 26.45
CA SER A 47 -4.12 7.68 26.67
C SER A 47 -4.18 9.18 26.36
N GLU A 48 -3.52 9.98 27.19
CA GLU A 48 -3.26 11.41 26.92
C GLU A 48 -2.03 11.62 26.03
N ASP A 49 -1.23 10.57 25.83
CA ASP A 49 -0.05 10.60 24.98
C ASP A 49 -0.42 10.73 23.50
N LYS A 50 0.54 11.19 22.68
CA LYS A 50 0.38 11.37 21.23
C LYS A 50 0.42 10.05 20.46
N GLU A 51 -0.51 9.15 20.77
CA GLU A 51 -0.60 7.81 20.20
C GLU A 51 -1.77 7.68 19.22
N SER A 52 -1.55 7.08 18.04
CA SER A 52 -2.60 6.98 17.00
C SER A 52 -3.80 6.11 17.40
N THR A 53 -3.69 5.31 18.46
CA THR A 53 -4.75 4.47 19.00
C THR A 53 -5.65 5.22 20.00
N ALA A 54 -5.25 6.41 20.45
CA ALA A 54 -5.98 7.20 21.43
C ALA A 54 -7.12 8.02 20.81
N ILE A 55 -8.25 8.10 21.53
CA ILE A 55 -9.41 8.91 21.15
C ILE A 55 -9.03 10.40 21.09
N ALA A 56 -8.31 10.89 22.11
CA ALA A 56 -7.85 12.28 22.16
C ALA A 56 -6.97 12.63 20.96
N TYR A 57 -6.08 11.72 20.54
CA TYR A 57 -5.25 11.90 19.34
C TYR A 57 -6.09 11.96 18.07
N ARG A 58 -7.07 11.05 17.89
CA ARG A 58 -7.99 11.05 16.74
C ARG A 58 -8.76 12.38 16.65
N ILE A 59 -9.25 12.89 17.77
CA ILE A 59 -10.00 14.15 17.84
C ILE A 59 -9.07 15.34 17.52
N ILE A 60 -7.97 15.50 18.27
CA ILE A 60 -7.17 16.74 18.27
C ILE A 60 -6.09 16.76 17.19
N HIS A 61 -5.43 15.63 16.92
CA HIS A 61 -4.29 15.59 15.99
C HIS A 61 -4.67 15.13 14.57
N GLU A 62 -5.85 14.54 14.37
CA GLU A 62 -6.32 14.08 13.06
C GLU A 62 -7.57 14.82 12.57
N ASN A 63 -8.67 14.80 13.33
CA ASN A 63 -9.94 15.36 12.89
C ASN A 63 -9.99 16.89 12.97
N LEU A 64 -9.54 17.51 14.06
CA LEU A 64 -9.55 18.97 14.22
C LEU A 64 -8.76 19.70 13.10
N PRO A 65 -7.53 19.30 12.73
CA PRO A 65 -6.81 19.94 11.63
C PRO A 65 -7.51 19.78 10.28
N VAL A 66 -8.17 18.65 10.04
CA VAL A 66 -8.97 18.42 8.82
C VAL A 66 -10.19 19.34 8.82
N PHE A 67 -10.89 19.45 9.94
CA PHE A 67 -12.05 20.32 10.12
C PHE A 67 -11.70 21.80 9.88
N ILE A 68 -10.64 22.31 10.53
CA ILE A 68 -10.14 23.68 10.31
C ILE A 68 -9.79 23.91 8.83
N THR A 69 -9.10 22.94 8.21
CA THR A 69 -8.76 23.02 6.78
C THR A 69 -10.00 23.07 5.90
N ASN A 70 -11.05 22.34 6.26
CA ASN A 70 -12.32 22.35 5.54
C ASN A 70 -13.03 23.70 5.68
N ASN A 71 -13.03 24.33 6.86
CA ASN A 71 -13.62 25.65 7.06
C ASN A 71 -12.95 26.68 6.15
N ILE A 72 -11.60 26.69 6.10
CA ILE A 72 -10.82 27.57 5.20
C ILE A 72 -11.16 27.30 3.71
N ARG A 73 -11.42 26.05 3.34
CA ARG A 73 -11.81 25.70 1.97
C ARG A 73 -13.24 26.11 1.67
N PHE A 74 -14.14 25.92 2.63
CA PHE A 74 -15.56 26.22 2.50
C PHE A 74 -15.81 27.71 2.28
N GLU A 75 -15.05 28.59 2.94
CA GLU A 75 -15.07 30.04 2.66
C GLU A 75 -14.83 30.37 1.18
N LYS A 76 -13.94 29.64 0.51
CA LYS A 76 -13.73 29.81 -0.94
C LYS A 76 -14.84 29.21 -1.78
N ILE A 77 -15.45 28.13 -1.30
CA ILE A 77 -16.52 27.42 -2.03
C ILE A 77 -17.80 28.25 -1.99
N ILE A 78 -18.20 28.77 -0.83
CA ILE A 78 -19.48 29.48 -0.67
C ILE A 78 -19.54 30.81 -1.42
N ASN A 79 -18.39 31.42 -1.69
CA ASN A 79 -18.29 32.66 -2.46
C ASN A 79 -18.40 32.44 -3.98
N GLU A 80 -18.23 31.20 -4.45
CA GLU A 80 -18.08 30.87 -5.87
C GLU A 80 -19.15 29.89 -6.38
N LEU A 81 -19.71 29.07 -5.50
CA LEU A 81 -20.78 28.13 -5.84
C LEU A 81 -22.13 28.86 -5.90
N ASP A 82 -22.94 28.58 -6.91
CA ASP A 82 -24.26 29.20 -7.07
C ASP A 82 -25.17 28.95 -5.87
N ARG A 83 -25.95 29.98 -5.49
CA ARG A 83 -26.88 29.90 -4.35
C ARG A 83 -27.95 28.82 -4.52
N SER A 84 -28.34 28.50 -5.77
CA SER A 84 -29.28 27.41 -6.08
C SER A 84 -28.70 26.05 -5.70
N ASN A 85 -27.42 25.80 -5.98
CA ASN A 85 -26.74 24.56 -5.61
C ASN A 85 -26.65 24.40 -4.09
N ILE A 86 -26.35 25.49 -3.38
CA ILE A 86 -26.33 25.51 -1.92
C ILE A 86 -27.72 25.18 -1.36
N HIS A 87 -28.78 25.78 -1.91
CA HIS A 87 -30.15 25.51 -1.49
C HIS A 87 -30.59 24.06 -1.79
N SER A 88 -30.17 23.50 -2.93
CA SER A 88 -30.44 22.10 -3.28
C SER A 88 -29.84 21.15 -2.24
N ILE A 89 -28.56 21.35 -1.89
CA ILE A 89 -27.87 20.56 -0.86
C ILE A 89 -28.60 20.67 0.49
N GLU A 90 -28.97 21.88 0.90
CA GLU A 90 -29.67 22.10 2.17
C GLU A 90 -31.05 21.44 2.21
N LYS A 91 -31.74 21.36 1.07
CA LYS A 91 -33.02 20.68 0.94
C LYS A 91 -32.86 19.15 0.96
N GLU A 92 -31.92 18.61 0.19
CA GLU A 92 -31.75 17.16 0.02
C GLU A 92 -31.12 16.46 1.24
N LEU A 93 -30.29 17.19 2.00
CA LEU A 93 -29.60 16.70 3.20
C LEU A 93 -30.15 17.32 4.49
N LYS A 94 -31.41 17.76 4.48
CA LYS A 94 -32.07 18.42 5.62
C LYS A 94 -32.00 17.61 6.92
N GLU A 95 -32.12 16.29 6.82
CA GLU A 95 -32.02 15.37 7.96
C GLU A 95 -30.62 15.37 8.59
N GLU A 96 -29.57 15.31 7.75
CA GLU A 96 -28.18 15.33 8.17
C GLU A 96 -27.75 16.67 8.76
N LEU A 97 -28.32 17.77 8.25
CA LEU A 97 -28.06 19.13 8.73
C LEU A 97 -28.64 19.39 10.12
N ALA A 98 -29.65 18.61 10.54
CA ALA A 98 -30.29 18.72 11.86
C ALA A 98 -30.66 20.18 12.23
N ASN A 99 -31.31 20.89 11.30
CA ASN A 99 -31.71 22.31 11.37
C ASN A 99 -30.58 23.36 11.32
N ASN A 100 -29.32 22.97 11.09
CA ASN A 100 -28.21 23.91 10.85
C ASN A 100 -28.15 24.32 9.37
N LYS A 101 -27.61 25.50 9.06
CA LYS A 101 -27.20 25.85 7.70
C LYS A 101 -25.79 25.35 7.44
N LEU A 102 -25.41 25.25 6.16
CA LEU A 102 -24.05 24.83 5.81
C LEU A 102 -22.97 25.74 6.43
N LYS A 103 -23.22 27.05 6.51
CA LYS A 103 -22.30 28.00 7.16
C LYS A 103 -22.08 27.71 8.64
N ASP A 104 -23.09 27.23 9.33
CA ASP A 104 -23.01 26.92 10.76
C ASP A 104 -22.15 25.67 10.99
N ILE A 105 -22.22 24.70 10.07
CA ILE A 105 -21.48 23.44 10.14
C ILE A 105 -19.98 23.64 9.86
N PHE A 106 -19.61 24.55 8.97
CA PHE A 106 -18.22 24.88 8.67
C PHE A 106 -17.69 26.05 9.52
N ASN A 107 -18.06 26.07 10.81
CA ASN A 107 -17.56 26.96 11.83
C ASN A 107 -16.80 26.15 12.91
N ILE A 108 -15.73 26.72 13.48
CA ILE A 108 -14.93 26.08 14.54
C ILE A 108 -15.78 25.61 15.74
N GLU A 109 -16.81 26.36 16.11
CA GLU A 109 -17.70 26.03 17.23
C GLU A 109 -18.50 24.75 16.99
N TYR A 110 -18.78 24.41 15.72
CA TYR A 110 -19.49 23.19 15.36
C TYR A 110 -18.64 21.92 15.54
N PHE A 111 -17.33 22.04 15.75
CA PHE A 111 -16.44 20.88 15.90
C PHE A 111 -16.87 19.94 17.05
N GLN A 112 -17.47 20.48 18.12
CA GLN A 112 -18.03 19.68 19.21
C GLN A 112 -19.11 18.70 18.76
N ASN A 113 -19.82 19.03 17.68
CA ASN A 113 -20.82 18.20 17.00
C ASN A 113 -20.17 17.34 15.90
N THR A 114 -18.91 16.95 16.06
CA THR A 114 -18.19 16.00 15.18
C THR A 114 -17.31 15.04 15.97
N LEU A 115 -17.56 14.87 17.27
CA LEU A 115 -16.74 14.04 18.15
C LEU A 115 -17.18 12.57 18.17
N THR A 116 -18.48 12.30 18.01
CA THR A 116 -19.05 10.96 18.00
C THR A 116 -19.06 10.37 16.58
N GLN A 117 -19.16 9.05 16.45
CA GLN A 117 -19.23 8.42 15.14
C GLN A 117 -20.46 8.84 14.33
N ASN A 118 -21.62 8.98 14.98
CA ASN A 118 -22.85 9.36 14.30
C ASN A 118 -22.72 10.76 13.71
N ASP A 119 -22.13 11.68 14.47
CA ASP A 119 -21.92 13.05 14.02
C ASP A 119 -20.85 13.14 12.91
N ILE A 120 -19.77 12.37 13.02
CA ILE A 120 -18.75 12.23 11.96
C ILE A 120 -19.40 11.69 10.68
N THR A 121 -20.26 10.68 10.79
CA THR A 121 -21.00 10.12 9.65
C THR A 121 -21.90 11.19 9.02
N ARG A 122 -22.64 11.97 9.81
CA ARG A 122 -23.47 13.09 9.30
C ARG A 122 -22.63 14.13 8.57
N TYR A 123 -21.56 14.61 9.19
CA TYR A 123 -20.63 15.57 8.58
C TYR A 123 -20.02 15.03 7.27
N ASN A 124 -19.57 13.78 7.26
CA ASN A 124 -19.02 13.15 6.06
C ASN A 124 -20.09 12.92 4.97
N THR A 125 -21.34 12.69 5.35
CA THR A 125 -22.47 12.58 4.42
C THR A 125 -22.78 13.94 3.76
N ILE A 126 -22.70 15.04 4.51
CA ILE A 126 -22.81 16.40 3.95
C ILE A 126 -21.72 16.66 2.90
N ILE A 127 -20.51 16.15 3.13
CA ILE A 127 -19.40 16.28 2.19
C ILE A 127 -19.54 15.36 0.96
N GLY A 128 -19.90 14.09 1.16
CA GLY A 128 -19.79 13.02 0.14
C GLY A 128 -21.09 12.40 -0.35
N GLY A 129 -22.23 12.85 0.17
CA GLY A 129 -23.56 12.36 -0.18
C GLY A 129 -23.89 10.96 0.37
N LYS A 130 -25.11 10.47 0.11
CA LYS A 130 -25.58 9.13 0.51
C LYS A 130 -26.31 8.42 -0.63
N VAL A 131 -26.31 7.09 -0.63
CA VAL A 131 -27.12 6.27 -1.55
C VAL A 131 -28.34 5.77 -0.80
N LYS A 132 -29.53 6.08 -1.31
CA LYS A 132 -30.82 5.61 -0.76
C LYS A 132 -31.05 4.13 -1.05
N ALA A 133 -32.04 3.52 -0.38
CA ALA A 133 -32.37 2.09 -0.56
C ALA A 133 -32.82 1.74 -1.99
N ASP A 134 -33.36 2.72 -2.70
CA ASP A 134 -33.73 2.66 -4.11
C ASP A 134 -32.49 2.76 -5.04
N GLY A 135 -31.31 3.11 -4.52
CA GLY A 135 -30.08 3.28 -5.31
C GLY A 135 -29.87 4.70 -5.85
N LYS A 136 -30.80 5.64 -5.60
CA LYS A 136 -30.61 7.05 -5.96
C LYS A 136 -29.49 7.65 -5.10
N LYS A 137 -28.53 8.31 -5.75
CA LYS A 137 -27.43 9.01 -5.09
C LYS A 137 -27.85 10.44 -4.77
N VAL A 138 -27.93 10.77 -3.49
CA VAL A 138 -28.01 12.15 -3.01
C VAL A 138 -26.60 12.73 -3.02
N GLN A 139 -26.41 13.86 -3.69
CA GLN A 139 -25.10 14.48 -3.88
C GLN A 139 -24.65 15.26 -2.64
N GLY A 140 -23.37 15.15 -2.28
CA GLY A 140 -22.73 15.99 -1.26
C GLY A 140 -21.96 17.17 -1.85
N LEU A 141 -21.45 18.06 -1.01
CA LEU A 141 -20.69 19.26 -1.42
C LEU A 141 -19.54 18.96 -2.41
N ASN A 142 -18.81 17.85 -2.23
CA ASN A 142 -17.70 17.51 -3.11
C ASN A 142 -18.13 17.16 -4.53
N GLU A 143 -19.34 16.64 -4.72
CA GLU A 143 -19.88 16.33 -6.06
C GLU A 143 -20.21 17.63 -6.79
N TYR A 144 -20.88 18.58 -6.12
CA TYR A 144 -21.12 19.93 -6.66
C TYR A 144 -19.82 20.70 -6.97
N ILE A 145 -18.81 20.63 -6.10
CA ILE A 145 -17.49 21.22 -6.34
C ILE A 145 -16.81 20.59 -7.56
N ASN A 146 -16.93 19.27 -7.72
CA ASN A 146 -16.36 18.57 -8.86
C ASN A 146 -17.08 18.94 -10.17
N LEU A 147 -18.40 19.08 -10.15
CA LEU A 147 -19.18 19.58 -11.28
C LEU A 147 -18.76 21.00 -11.65
N PHE A 148 -18.64 21.91 -10.68
CA PHE A 148 -18.13 23.27 -10.92
C PHE A 148 -16.75 23.25 -11.60
N ASN A 149 -15.83 22.43 -11.09
CA ASN A 149 -14.46 22.33 -11.61
C ASN A 149 -14.37 21.72 -13.02
N GLN A 150 -15.36 20.92 -13.43
CA GLN A 150 -15.43 20.38 -14.79
C GLN A 150 -15.91 21.42 -15.79
N HIS A 151 -16.85 22.28 -15.39
CA HIS A 151 -17.37 23.37 -16.22
C HIS A 151 -16.40 24.57 -16.28
N ASN A 152 -15.67 24.84 -15.19
CA ASN A 152 -14.75 25.99 -15.08
C ASN A 152 -13.28 25.53 -15.15
N LYS A 153 -12.66 25.64 -16.33
CA LYS A 153 -11.26 25.20 -16.53
C LYS A 153 -10.22 26.18 -15.98
N ASP A 154 -10.54 27.47 -15.95
CA ASP A 154 -9.61 28.54 -15.56
C ASP A 154 -9.54 28.76 -14.04
N LYS A 155 -10.57 28.32 -13.30
CA LYS A 155 -10.68 28.49 -11.85
C LYS A 155 -11.19 27.22 -11.20
N LYS A 156 -10.35 26.62 -10.33
CA LYS A 156 -10.67 25.37 -9.64
C LYS A 156 -10.85 25.58 -8.14
N LEU A 157 -11.97 25.10 -7.62
CA LEU A 157 -12.29 25.04 -6.21
C LEU A 157 -11.66 23.81 -5.53
N PRO A 158 -11.21 23.96 -4.27
CA PRO A 158 -10.65 22.84 -3.52
C PRO A 158 -11.75 21.89 -3.02
N LEU A 159 -11.51 20.57 -3.06
CA LEU A 159 -12.40 19.59 -2.44
C LEU A 159 -12.28 19.59 -0.90
N LEU A 160 -13.36 19.31 -0.20
CA LEU A 160 -13.39 19.08 1.25
C LEU A 160 -12.93 17.66 1.58
N LYS A 161 -12.37 17.47 2.77
CA LYS A 161 -11.86 16.16 3.23
C LYS A 161 -12.81 15.57 4.28
N PRO A 162 -13.18 14.28 4.19
CA PRO A 162 -13.93 13.65 5.26
C PRO A 162 -13.07 13.54 6.53
N LEU A 163 -13.74 13.60 7.69
CA LEU A 163 -13.16 13.29 8.98
C LEU A 163 -12.92 11.79 9.11
N TYR A 164 -11.91 11.41 9.87
CA TYR A 164 -11.65 10.02 10.20
C TYR A 164 -12.69 9.51 11.20
N LYS A 165 -13.07 8.24 11.04
CA LYS A 165 -13.93 7.48 11.96
C LYS A 165 -13.46 7.62 13.42
N GLN A 166 -14.34 7.56 14.40
CA GLN A 166 -13.91 7.48 15.81
C GLN A 166 -13.29 6.11 16.14
N ILE A 167 -12.44 6.04 17.17
CA ILE A 167 -11.85 4.78 17.63
C ILE A 167 -12.95 3.86 18.17
N LEU A 168 -12.87 2.57 17.83
CA LEU A 168 -13.76 1.47 18.25
C LEU A 168 -15.21 1.53 17.75
N SER A 169 -15.67 2.64 17.16
CA SER A 169 -17.02 2.71 16.61
C SER A 169 -17.23 1.71 15.48
N GLU A 170 -18.47 1.36 15.17
CA GLU A 170 -18.83 0.63 13.95
C GLU A 170 -19.08 1.62 12.80
N GLU A 171 -18.86 1.19 11.55
CA GLU A 171 -19.21 2.03 10.40
C GLU A 171 -20.72 1.95 10.18
N ASN A 172 -21.45 2.90 10.76
CA ASN A 172 -22.82 3.16 10.34
C ASN A 172 -22.73 3.95 9.03
N SER A 173 -22.77 3.24 7.90
CA SER A 173 -22.93 3.88 6.61
C SER A 173 -24.31 4.52 6.55
N ALA A 174 -24.40 5.82 6.24
CA ALA A 174 -25.66 6.45 5.88
C ALA A 174 -26.20 5.93 4.53
N SER A 175 -25.36 5.22 3.76
CA SER A 175 -25.77 4.52 2.55
C SER A 175 -26.20 3.09 2.86
N PHE A 176 -27.23 2.61 2.16
CA PHE A 176 -27.74 1.24 2.29
C PHE A 176 -26.65 0.18 2.04
N ILE A 177 -26.48 -0.76 2.97
CA ILE A 177 -25.55 -1.90 2.85
C ILE A 177 -26.34 -3.15 2.50
N VAL A 178 -25.84 -3.92 1.53
CA VAL A 178 -26.49 -5.16 1.11
C VAL A 178 -26.10 -6.33 2.03
N PRO A 179 -27.05 -7.08 2.63
CA PRO A 179 -26.76 -8.22 3.52
C PRO A 179 -25.98 -9.34 2.81
N ALA A 180 -25.03 -10.00 3.49
CA ALA A 180 -24.26 -11.12 2.93
C ALA A 180 -25.07 -12.43 2.84
N PHE A 181 -24.60 -13.40 2.03
CA PHE A 181 -25.05 -14.79 2.07
C PHE A 181 -24.07 -15.63 2.89
N GLU A 182 -24.54 -16.69 3.55
CA GLU A 182 -23.68 -17.56 4.37
C GLU A 182 -23.59 -19.01 3.90
N LYS A 183 -24.50 -19.45 3.03
CA LYS A 183 -24.60 -20.85 2.56
C LYS A 183 -24.86 -20.94 1.07
N ASP A 184 -24.46 -22.05 0.44
CA ASP A 184 -24.65 -22.28 -1.00
C ASP A 184 -26.14 -22.25 -1.38
N ASN A 185 -27.01 -22.91 -0.61
CA ASN A 185 -28.45 -22.99 -0.87
C ASN A 185 -29.13 -21.61 -0.83
N GLU A 186 -28.67 -20.68 0.02
CA GLU A 186 -29.23 -19.31 0.08
C GLU A 186 -28.98 -18.55 -1.23
N VAL A 187 -27.82 -18.76 -1.84
CA VAL A 187 -27.45 -18.15 -3.12
C VAL A 187 -28.33 -18.71 -4.23
N LEU A 188 -28.37 -20.03 -4.37
CA LEU A 188 -29.13 -20.72 -5.42
C LEU A 188 -30.63 -20.39 -5.31
N GLN A 189 -31.19 -20.43 -4.10
CA GLN A 189 -32.59 -20.09 -3.87
C GLN A 189 -32.90 -18.64 -4.19
N SER A 190 -32.01 -17.70 -3.86
CA SER A 190 -32.23 -16.28 -4.17
C SER A 190 -32.23 -15.99 -5.67
N ILE A 191 -31.39 -16.71 -6.45
CA ILE A 191 -31.37 -16.62 -7.91
C ILE A 191 -32.65 -17.22 -8.49
N PHE A 192 -33.04 -18.41 -8.01
CA PHE A 192 -34.28 -19.08 -8.41
C PHE A 192 -35.52 -18.23 -8.11
N ASP A 193 -35.60 -17.64 -6.91
CA ASP A 193 -36.69 -16.77 -6.50
C ASP A 193 -36.78 -15.52 -7.38
N PHE A 194 -35.64 -14.89 -7.70
CA PHE A 194 -35.62 -13.72 -8.58
C PHE A 194 -36.11 -14.08 -9.98
N TRP A 195 -35.62 -15.18 -10.56
CA TRP A 195 -36.06 -15.64 -11.87
C TRP A 195 -37.59 -15.88 -11.89
N ASN A 196 -38.10 -16.64 -10.93
CA ASN A 196 -39.53 -16.94 -10.92
C ASN A 196 -40.40 -15.72 -10.60
N LYS A 197 -40.06 -14.92 -9.58
CA LYS A 197 -40.92 -13.83 -9.11
C LYS A 197 -40.81 -12.56 -9.95
N CYS A 198 -39.64 -12.25 -10.51
CA CYS A 198 -39.38 -11.01 -11.24
C CYS A 198 -39.35 -11.20 -12.75
N ILE A 199 -39.08 -12.42 -13.26
CA ILE A 199 -38.99 -12.67 -14.70
C ILE A 199 -40.20 -13.46 -15.23
N ILE A 200 -40.54 -14.60 -14.61
CA ILE A 200 -41.62 -15.49 -15.11
C ILE A 200 -43.00 -15.03 -14.64
N ASP A 201 -43.16 -14.75 -13.35
CA ASP A 201 -44.42 -14.41 -12.68
C ASP A 201 -44.42 -12.96 -12.15
N ALA A 202 -43.86 -12.02 -12.92
CA ALA A 202 -43.84 -10.61 -12.55
C ALA A 202 -45.27 -10.09 -12.34
N LYS A 203 -45.50 -9.30 -11.28
CA LYS A 203 -46.83 -8.74 -10.97
C LYS A 203 -46.91 -7.29 -11.43
N GLY A 204 -47.94 -6.96 -12.21
CA GLY A 204 -48.18 -5.58 -12.64
C GLY A 204 -48.65 -4.70 -11.46
N PRO A 205 -48.19 -3.45 -11.35
CA PRO A 205 -48.46 -2.59 -10.19
C PRO A 205 -49.95 -2.26 -10.00
N ILE A 206 -50.75 -2.28 -11.07
CA ILE A 206 -52.17 -1.89 -11.05
C ILE A 206 -53.10 -3.11 -11.09
N SER A 207 -52.78 -4.16 -11.86
CA SER A 207 -53.71 -5.27 -12.12
C SER A 207 -53.47 -6.52 -11.25
N GLY A 208 -52.31 -6.64 -10.61
CA GLY A 208 -51.91 -7.83 -9.85
C GLY A 208 -51.76 -9.11 -10.68
N LYS A 209 -52.02 -9.07 -11.99
CA LYS A 209 -51.89 -10.21 -12.90
C LYS A 209 -50.42 -10.53 -13.14
N LYS A 210 -50.10 -11.83 -13.15
CA LYS A 210 -48.78 -12.36 -13.47
C LYS A 210 -48.49 -12.24 -14.96
N TYR A 211 -47.26 -11.87 -15.32
CA TYR A 211 -46.79 -11.84 -16.69
C TYR A 211 -45.31 -12.22 -16.79
N ASN A 212 -44.90 -12.72 -17.96
CA ASN A 212 -43.49 -12.93 -18.28
C ASN A 212 -42.86 -11.61 -18.73
N LEU A 213 -41.88 -11.13 -17.98
CA LEU A 213 -41.23 -9.85 -18.19
C LEU A 213 -40.44 -9.81 -19.52
N LEU A 214 -39.71 -10.88 -19.85
CA LEU A 214 -38.94 -10.94 -21.11
C LEU A 214 -39.86 -10.82 -22.31
N SER A 215 -40.98 -11.55 -22.33
CA SER A 215 -41.95 -11.48 -23.42
C SER A 215 -42.58 -10.09 -23.57
N LYS A 216 -42.82 -9.39 -22.44
CA LYS A 216 -43.36 -8.02 -22.47
C LYS A 216 -42.35 -7.00 -22.99
N ILE A 217 -41.10 -7.07 -22.55
CA ILE A 217 -40.02 -6.21 -23.07
C ILE A 217 -39.81 -6.48 -24.56
N GLN A 218 -39.81 -7.76 -24.97
CA GLN A 218 -39.70 -8.14 -26.38
C GLN A 218 -40.80 -7.51 -27.22
N SER A 219 -42.05 -7.65 -26.77
CA SER A 219 -43.20 -7.08 -27.46
C SER A 219 -43.16 -5.55 -27.50
N LEU A 220 -42.66 -4.89 -26.45
CA LEU A 220 -42.54 -3.44 -26.40
C LEU A 220 -41.52 -2.94 -27.45
N LEU A 221 -40.33 -3.55 -27.48
CA LEU A 221 -39.23 -3.12 -28.35
C LEU A 221 -39.43 -3.55 -29.82
N GLN A 222 -40.04 -4.71 -30.08
CA GLN A 222 -40.33 -5.15 -31.45
C GLN A 222 -41.40 -4.31 -32.15
N ASN A 223 -42.22 -3.57 -31.40
CA ASN A 223 -43.26 -2.71 -31.95
C ASN A 223 -42.80 -1.24 -32.12
N LEU A 224 -41.53 -0.92 -31.88
CA LEU A 224 -40.99 0.44 -32.05
C LEU A 224 -41.20 0.98 -33.48
N ASP A 225 -41.07 0.12 -34.50
CA ASP A 225 -41.28 0.48 -35.90
C ASP A 225 -42.76 0.63 -36.32
N LYS A 226 -43.69 0.21 -35.46
CA LYS A 226 -45.14 0.36 -35.65
C LYS A 226 -45.70 1.60 -34.96
N LEU A 227 -44.90 2.30 -34.17
CA LEU A 227 -45.27 3.59 -33.59
C LEU A 227 -45.46 4.61 -34.72
N LYS A 228 -46.47 5.47 -34.59
CA LYS A 228 -46.67 6.56 -35.55
C LYS A 228 -45.47 7.51 -35.48
N ASN A 229 -45.13 8.19 -36.59
CA ASN A 229 -43.97 9.11 -36.64
C ASN A 229 -43.99 10.15 -35.50
N ASN A 230 -45.16 10.71 -35.17
CA ASN A 230 -45.28 11.63 -34.04
C ASN A 230 -44.92 10.96 -32.70
N GLN A 231 -45.31 9.71 -32.47
CA GLN A 231 -45.00 8.97 -31.25
C GLN A 231 -43.51 8.58 -31.12
N LEU A 232 -42.80 8.44 -32.25
CA LEU A 232 -41.35 8.22 -32.29
C LEU A 232 -40.57 9.51 -32.05
N GLU A 233 -41.03 10.62 -32.62
CA GLU A 233 -40.46 11.95 -32.42
C GLU A 233 -40.58 12.41 -30.95
N GLU A 234 -41.56 11.86 -30.22
CA GLU A 234 -41.84 12.10 -28.79
C GLU A 234 -41.09 11.15 -27.82
N MET A 235 -40.10 10.39 -28.31
CA MET A 235 -39.16 9.62 -27.48
C MET A 235 -37.94 10.48 -27.11
N TYR A 236 -37.52 10.42 -25.85
CA TYR A 236 -36.41 11.19 -25.29
C TYR A 236 -35.29 10.32 -24.74
N PHE A 237 -34.07 10.85 -24.82
CA PHE A 237 -32.86 10.20 -24.37
C PHE A 237 -32.04 11.15 -23.51
N GLU A 238 -31.59 10.65 -22.36
CA GLU A 238 -30.65 11.37 -21.50
C GLU A 238 -29.30 11.58 -22.20
N ASN A 239 -28.78 12.81 -22.11
CA ASN A 239 -27.50 13.18 -22.69
C ASN A 239 -26.33 12.33 -22.15
N GLU A 240 -26.41 11.87 -20.90
CA GLU A 240 -25.41 10.98 -20.32
C GLU A 240 -25.35 9.59 -21.01
N ASN A 241 -26.49 9.12 -21.54
CA ASN A 241 -26.58 7.83 -22.22
C ASN A 241 -26.16 7.91 -23.69
N LEU A 242 -26.17 9.11 -24.31
CA LEU A 242 -25.85 9.28 -25.72
C LEU A 242 -24.45 8.80 -26.11
N SER A 243 -23.45 8.93 -25.23
CA SER A 243 -22.10 8.44 -25.54
C SER A 243 -22.05 6.92 -25.63
N THR A 244 -22.80 6.23 -24.75
CA THR A 244 -22.94 4.77 -24.76
C THR A 244 -23.72 4.32 -25.98
N ILE A 245 -24.89 4.92 -26.24
CA ILE A 245 -25.72 4.61 -27.41
C ILE A 245 -24.94 4.85 -28.71
N SER A 246 -24.22 5.96 -28.82
CA SER A 246 -23.38 6.28 -29.98
C SER A 246 -22.31 5.22 -30.22
N ASN A 247 -21.67 4.74 -29.15
CA ASN A 247 -20.67 3.69 -29.24
C ASN A 247 -21.28 2.32 -29.61
N ASP A 248 -22.41 1.95 -29.00
CA ASP A 248 -23.04 0.65 -29.20
C ASP A 248 -23.67 0.52 -30.60
N VAL A 249 -24.25 1.61 -31.12
CA VAL A 249 -24.89 1.66 -32.43
C VAL A 249 -23.88 1.90 -33.56
N TYR A 250 -22.91 2.81 -33.37
CA TYR A 250 -22.04 3.30 -34.46
C TYR A 250 -20.54 3.05 -34.24
N GLY A 251 -20.13 2.43 -33.13
CA GLY A 251 -18.71 2.15 -32.82
C GLY A 251 -17.89 3.38 -32.41
N GLN A 252 -18.52 4.55 -32.25
CA GLN A 252 -17.86 5.81 -31.89
C GLN A 252 -18.63 6.54 -30.79
N TRP A 253 -18.03 6.70 -29.62
CA TRP A 253 -18.66 7.32 -28.45
C TRP A 253 -19.05 8.80 -28.63
N ASN A 254 -18.40 9.53 -29.55
CA ASN A 254 -18.60 10.96 -29.76
C ASN A 254 -19.51 11.32 -30.93
N LEU A 255 -19.87 10.38 -31.80
CA LEU A 255 -20.55 10.67 -33.08
C LEU A 255 -21.85 11.47 -32.89
N ILE A 256 -22.79 10.97 -32.08
CA ILE A 256 -24.07 11.66 -31.84
C ILE A 256 -23.85 13.05 -31.24
N ARG A 257 -22.90 13.18 -30.31
CA ARG A 257 -22.60 14.46 -29.65
C ARG A 257 -22.04 15.48 -30.64
N ASP A 258 -21.14 15.05 -31.52
CA ASP A 258 -20.51 15.92 -32.50
C ASP A 258 -21.52 16.28 -33.62
N ALA A 259 -22.42 15.36 -33.98
CA ALA A 259 -23.56 15.62 -34.87
C ALA A 259 -24.53 16.67 -34.31
N LEU A 260 -24.99 16.50 -33.07
CA LEU A 260 -25.82 17.50 -32.37
C LEU A 260 -25.09 18.84 -32.28
N GLY A 261 -23.80 18.80 -31.93
CA GLY A 261 -22.96 19.99 -31.85
C GLY A 261 -22.89 20.77 -33.16
N ASN A 262 -22.82 20.10 -34.31
CA ASN A 262 -22.81 20.73 -35.62
C ASN A 262 -24.19 21.27 -36.02
N PHE A 263 -25.24 20.49 -35.80
CA PHE A 263 -26.62 20.87 -36.11
C PHE A 263 -27.08 22.12 -35.35
N TYR A 264 -26.80 22.23 -34.06
CA TYR A 264 -27.17 23.44 -33.31
C TYR A 264 -26.34 24.66 -33.69
N ASN A 265 -25.07 24.49 -34.11
CA ASN A 265 -24.29 25.60 -34.63
C ASN A 265 -24.84 26.10 -35.99
N SER A 266 -25.48 25.25 -36.79
CA SER A 266 -26.01 25.64 -38.10
C SER A 266 -27.34 26.39 -38.05
N ILE A 267 -28.09 26.28 -36.95
CA ILE A 267 -29.39 26.95 -36.77
C ILE A 267 -29.32 28.16 -35.83
N ASP A 268 -28.12 28.69 -35.55
CA ASP A 268 -27.84 29.84 -34.66
C ASP A 268 -28.50 29.74 -33.26
N ALA A 269 -28.79 28.52 -32.82
CA ALA A 269 -29.28 28.27 -31.47
C ALA A 269 -28.12 28.41 -30.48
N LYS A 270 -28.28 29.26 -29.45
CA LYS A 270 -27.31 29.34 -28.34
C LYS A 270 -27.02 27.93 -27.82
N LYS A 271 -25.74 27.57 -27.79
CA LYS A 271 -25.18 26.25 -27.46
C LYS A 271 -25.41 25.87 -25.99
N ASN A 272 -26.66 25.73 -25.57
CA ASN A 272 -27.00 25.23 -24.26
C ASN A 272 -27.07 23.71 -24.35
N LYS A 273 -26.16 23.04 -23.66
CA LYS A 273 -26.17 21.58 -23.50
C LYS A 273 -27.50 21.20 -22.85
N LYS A 274 -28.36 20.47 -23.56
CA LYS A 274 -29.60 19.92 -23.01
C LYS A 274 -29.32 18.67 -22.20
N ASP A 275 -30.16 18.43 -21.19
CA ASP A 275 -30.14 17.20 -20.39
C ASP A 275 -30.79 16.03 -21.13
N TYR A 276 -31.77 16.34 -22.00
CA TYR A 276 -32.50 15.38 -22.83
C TYR A 276 -32.52 15.83 -24.29
N TYR A 277 -32.50 14.87 -25.21
CA TYR A 277 -32.71 15.08 -26.64
C TYR A 277 -33.80 14.15 -27.13
N SER A 278 -34.71 14.67 -27.96
CA SER A 278 -35.70 13.81 -28.61
C SER A 278 -35.06 13.00 -29.73
N TRP A 279 -35.68 11.87 -30.09
CA TRP A 279 -35.28 11.09 -31.26
C TRP A 279 -35.24 11.95 -32.53
N LYS A 280 -36.21 12.85 -32.69
CA LYS A 280 -36.27 13.78 -33.82
C LYS A 280 -35.01 14.64 -33.91
N GLU A 281 -34.59 15.23 -32.81
CA GLU A 281 -33.38 16.07 -32.76
C GLU A 281 -32.11 15.28 -33.09
N ILE A 282 -32.01 14.05 -32.58
CA ILE A 282 -30.89 13.15 -32.88
C ILE A 282 -30.88 12.77 -34.36
N GLN A 283 -32.05 12.42 -34.91
CA GLN A 283 -32.20 12.06 -36.31
C GLN A 283 -31.82 13.22 -37.23
N ASP A 284 -32.36 14.41 -37.00
CA ASP A 284 -32.06 15.62 -37.78
C ASP A 284 -30.57 15.97 -37.71
N ALA A 285 -29.97 15.85 -36.53
CA ALA A 285 -28.54 16.08 -36.36
C ALA A 285 -27.68 15.08 -37.13
N LEU A 286 -28.04 13.79 -37.16
CA LEU A 286 -27.36 12.77 -37.94
C LEU A 286 -27.54 12.97 -39.46
N VAL A 287 -28.73 13.40 -39.91
CA VAL A 287 -28.97 13.81 -41.31
C VAL A 287 -28.04 14.94 -41.69
N TYR A 288 -28.00 15.99 -40.88
CA TYR A 288 -27.17 17.17 -41.13
C TYR A 288 -25.68 16.81 -41.14
N TYR A 289 -25.23 15.99 -40.19
CA TYR A 289 -23.84 15.57 -40.09
C TYR A 289 -23.40 14.73 -41.29
N LYS A 290 -24.27 13.83 -41.77
CA LYS A 290 -24.08 13.04 -42.99
C LYS A 290 -23.96 13.92 -44.25
N GLN A 291 -24.70 15.03 -44.31
CA GLN A 291 -24.67 15.96 -45.44
C GLN A 291 -23.44 16.89 -45.42
N THR A 292 -22.84 17.13 -44.25
CA THR A 292 -21.79 18.15 -44.05
C THR A 292 -20.39 17.61 -43.77
N ASN A 293 -20.24 16.30 -43.50
CA ASN A 293 -18.93 15.66 -43.32
C ASN A 293 -18.73 14.50 -44.31
N ASP A 294 -17.73 14.63 -45.18
CA ASP A 294 -17.40 13.62 -46.19
C ASP A 294 -17.00 12.26 -45.59
N GLU A 295 -16.43 12.23 -44.39
CA GLU A 295 -16.03 11.01 -43.66
C GLU A 295 -17.23 10.16 -43.18
N TYR A 296 -18.44 10.73 -43.18
CA TYR A 296 -19.61 10.19 -42.48
C TYR A 296 -20.86 10.04 -43.38
N LYS A 297 -20.67 9.97 -44.71
CA LYS A 297 -21.76 9.84 -45.69
C LYS A 297 -22.57 8.53 -45.55
N ASP A 298 -21.97 7.49 -45.00
CA ASP A 298 -22.58 6.16 -44.90
C ASP A 298 -23.34 5.91 -43.59
N ILE A 299 -23.49 6.93 -42.73
CA ILE A 299 -24.29 6.79 -41.50
C ILE A 299 -25.73 6.38 -41.86
N ASP A 300 -26.19 5.29 -41.28
CA ASP A 300 -27.58 4.86 -41.30
C ASP A 300 -28.31 5.33 -40.03
N GLN A 301 -29.20 6.30 -40.18
CA GLN A 301 -30.01 6.82 -39.08
C GLN A 301 -30.96 5.76 -38.51
N LYS A 302 -31.39 4.79 -39.33
CA LYS A 302 -32.29 3.72 -38.88
C LYS A 302 -31.59 2.73 -37.96
N ALA A 303 -30.26 2.66 -38.00
CA ALA A 303 -29.46 1.80 -37.12
C ALA A 303 -29.76 2.01 -35.64
N PHE A 304 -30.09 3.25 -35.24
CA PHE A 304 -30.48 3.60 -33.87
C PHE A 304 -31.72 2.84 -33.40
N LEU A 305 -32.81 2.88 -34.17
CA LEU A 305 -34.05 2.19 -33.82
C LEU A 305 -33.92 0.67 -34.01
N ILE A 306 -33.17 0.24 -35.03
CA ILE A 306 -32.88 -1.17 -35.30
C ILE A 306 -32.13 -1.80 -34.11
N TYR A 307 -31.16 -1.11 -33.51
CA TYR A 307 -30.42 -1.59 -32.35
C TYR A 307 -31.36 -1.99 -31.19
N PHE A 308 -32.28 -1.11 -30.81
CA PHE A 308 -33.23 -1.39 -29.72
C PHE A 308 -34.29 -2.43 -30.11
N LYS A 309 -34.79 -2.39 -31.36
CA LYS A 309 -35.76 -3.35 -31.87
C LYS A 309 -35.21 -4.78 -31.89
N GLU A 310 -33.99 -4.93 -32.39
CA GLU A 310 -33.33 -6.23 -32.54
C GLU A 310 -32.64 -6.69 -31.26
N MET A 311 -32.45 -5.78 -30.28
CA MET A 311 -31.69 -5.99 -29.05
C MET A 311 -30.38 -6.76 -29.33
N LYS A 312 -29.61 -6.27 -30.30
CA LYS A 312 -28.39 -6.97 -30.74
C LYS A 312 -27.37 -7.05 -29.63
N VAL A 313 -26.69 -8.19 -29.56
CA VAL A 313 -25.50 -8.37 -28.71
C VAL A 313 -24.26 -8.35 -29.60
N ASN A 314 -23.30 -7.48 -29.29
CA ASN A 314 -21.97 -7.53 -29.89
C ASN A 314 -21.10 -8.51 -29.07
N ASP A 315 -21.25 -9.82 -29.27
CA ASP A 315 -20.52 -10.84 -28.51
C ASP A 315 -19.23 -11.35 -29.19
N GLY A 316 -18.71 -10.62 -30.19
CA GLY A 316 -17.42 -10.93 -30.82
C GLY A 316 -17.35 -12.20 -31.67
N GLU A 317 -18.42 -12.99 -31.79
CA GLU A 317 -18.55 -14.10 -32.75
C GLU A 317 -19.36 -13.65 -33.97
N GLU A 318 -18.71 -13.59 -35.14
CA GLU A 318 -19.37 -13.41 -36.43
C GLU A 318 -20.20 -14.66 -36.77
N ASN A 319 -21.51 -14.57 -36.53
CA ASN A 319 -22.61 -15.48 -36.94
C ASN A 319 -23.35 -16.15 -35.78
N THR A 320 -24.28 -15.43 -35.17
CA THR A 320 -25.64 -15.93 -34.92
C THR A 320 -26.55 -14.74 -34.60
N ASN A 321 -27.83 -14.84 -34.99
CA ASN A 321 -28.87 -13.84 -34.79
C ASN A 321 -29.27 -13.77 -33.29
N ASN A 322 -28.34 -13.35 -32.42
CA ASN A 322 -28.50 -13.43 -30.97
C ASN A 322 -29.00 -12.10 -30.38
N ASN A 323 -30.32 -12.03 -30.22
CA ASN A 323 -31.00 -11.05 -29.38
C ASN A 323 -30.73 -11.36 -27.90
N ILE A 324 -30.62 -10.31 -27.05
CA ILE A 324 -30.40 -10.41 -25.59
C ILE A 324 -31.33 -11.46 -24.90
N ILE A 325 -32.59 -11.57 -25.32
CA ILE A 325 -33.56 -12.49 -24.72
C ILE A 325 -33.21 -13.95 -25.02
N ASN A 326 -32.74 -14.26 -26.23
CA ASN A 326 -32.29 -15.61 -26.58
C ASN A 326 -31.08 -15.99 -25.73
N LEU A 327 -30.13 -15.07 -25.57
CA LEU A 327 -28.96 -15.25 -24.71
C LEU A 327 -29.38 -15.55 -23.26
N ILE A 328 -30.32 -14.80 -22.68
CA ILE A 328 -30.82 -15.05 -21.32
C ILE A 328 -31.43 -16.45 -21.21
N ASN A 329 -32.26 -16.85 -22.15
CA ASN A 329 -32.90 -18.17 -22.16
C ASN A 329 -31.87 -19.31 -22.28
N GLU A 330 -30.84 -19.13 -23.11
CA GLU A 330 -29.74 -20.09 -23.23
C GLU A 330 -28.93 -20.22 -21.94
N ARG A 331 -28.57 -19.09 -21.30
CA ARG A 331 -27.84 -19.11 -20.02
C ARG A 331 -28.72 -19.66 -18.89
N TYR A 332 -30.03 -19.42 -18.92
CA TYR A 332 -30.97 -20.02 -17.95
C TYR A 332 -30.99 -21.55 -18.05
N LYS A 333 -31.04 -22.12 -19.27
CA LYS A 333 -30.98 -23.58 -19.47
C LYS A 333 -29.72 -24.21 -18.86
N ARG A 334 -28.60 -23.47 -18.85
CA ARG A 334 -27.34 -23.94 -18.26
C ARG A 334 -27.33 -23.87 -16.73
N ILE A 335 -27.94 -22.84 -16.13
CA ILE A 335 -27.99 -22.67 -14.67
C ILE A 335 -29.13 -23.46 -14.02
N GLU A 336 -30.21 -23.78 -14.74
CA GLU A 336 -31.40 -24.44 -14.17
C GLU A 336 -31.09 -25.74 -13.40
N PRO A 337 -30.25 -26.67 -13.89
CA PRO A 337 -29.90 -27.86 -13.12
C PRO A 337 -29.16 -27.53 -11.82
N LEU A 338 -28.34 -26.47 -11.84
CA LEU A 338 -27.59 -26.00 -10.69
C LEU A 338 -28.50 -25.35 -9.63
N LEU A 339 -29.55 -24.64 -10.05
CA LEU A 339 -30.52 -24.04 -9.13
C LEU A 339 -31.37 -25.08 -8.38
N LYS A 340 -31.47 -26.30 -8.91
CA LYS A 340 -32.20 -27.43 -8.31
C LYS A 340 -31.30 -28.38 -7.52
N GLU A 341 -29.98 -28.14 -7.49
CA GLU A 341 -29.04 -28.94 -6.71
C GLU A 341 -29.23 -28.67 -5.21
N ASP A 342 -29.57 -29.70 -4.42
CA ASP A 342 -29.50 -29.57 -2.96
C ASP A 342 -28.05 -29.79 -2.50
N ARG A 343 -27.48 -28.76 -1.87
CA ARG A 343 -26.09 -28.77 -1.39
C ARG A 343 -25.97 -28.89 0.13
N ASP A 344 -27.01 -29.29 0.86
CA ASP A 344 -26.90 -29.83 2.23
C ASP A 344 -26.04 -28.98 3.20
N ASN A 345 -26.32 -27.67 3.29
CA ASN A 345 -25.55 -26.67 4.07
C ASN A 345 -24.06 -26.50 3.70
N ARG A 346 -23.62 -26.95 2.53
CA ARG A 346 -22.26 -26.71 2.03
C ARG A 346 -21.98 -25.23 1.78
N LYS A 347 -20.68 -24.93 1.75
CA LYS A 347 -20.12 -23.59 1.56
C LYS A 347 -19.06 -23.54 0.47
N ASP A 348 -19.01 -24.53 -0.42
CA ASP A 348 -17.91 -24.76 -1.35
C ASP A 348 -18.25 -24.41 -2.80
N LEU A 349 -19.47 -23.91 -3.09
CA LEU A 349 -19.87 -23.49 -4.44
C LEU A 349 -18.89 -22.47 -5.07
N HIS A 350 -18.32 -21.58 -4.26
CA HIS A 350 -17.32 -20.60 -4.68
C HIS A 350 -15.96 -21.22 -5.09
N GLN A 351 -15.74 -22.51 -4.83
CA GLN A 351 -14.51 -23.23 -5.18
C GLN A 351 -14.60 -23.90 -6.56
N ASP A 352 -15.81 -24.10 -7.09
CA ASP A 352 -16.05 -24.69 -8.41
C ASP A 352 -16.14 -23.59 -9.48
N LYS A 353 -15.03 -23.37 -10.19
CA LYS A 353 -14.93 -22.33 -11.22
C LYS A 353 -15.94 -22.49 -12.35
N GLY A 354 -16.30 -23.74 -12.69
CA GLY A 354 -17.30 -24.01 -13.73
C GLY A 354 -18.67 -23.53 -13.30
N LYS A 355 -19.08 -23.87 -12.08
CA LYS A 355 -20.37 -23.42 -11.50
C LYS A 355 -20.40 -21.90 -11.31
N VAL A 356 -19.32 -21.29 -10.83
CA VAL A 356 -19.23 -19.82 -10.69
C VAL A 356 -19.40 -19.11 -12.04
N ALA A 357 -18.76 -19.61 -13.09
CA ALA A 357 -18.89 -19.05 -14.44
C ALA A 357 -20.34 -19.11 -14.94
N ILE A 358 -21.01 -20.26 -14.79
CA ILE A 358 -22.42 -20.43 -15.19
C ILE A 358 -23.33 -19.43 -14.47
N ILE A 359 -23.17 -19.29 -13.15
CA ILE A 359 -23.96 -18.33 -12.35
C ILE A 359 -23.74 -16.90 -12.82
N LYS A 360 -22.47 -16.54 -13.03
CA LYS A 360 -22.08 -15.19 -13.46
C LYS A 360 -22.61 -14.86 -14.84
N GLU A 361 -22.41 -15.72 -15.83
CA GLU A 361 -22.87 -15.50 -17.20
C GLU A 361 -24.38 -15.27 -17.27
N PHE A 362 -25.16 -16.03 -16.49
CA PHE A 362 -26.59 -15.82 -16.39
C PHE A 362 -26.94 -14.45 -15.79
N LEU A 363 -26.34 -14.09 -14.65
CA LEU A 363 -26.59 -12.81 -14.00
C LEU A 363 -26.11 -11.60 -14.84
N ASP A 364 -25.01 -11.77 -15.58
CA ASP A 364 -24.48 -10.77 -16.53
C ASP A 364 -25.44 -10.57 -17.71
N SER A 365 -26.06 -11.65 -18.23
CA SER A 365 -27.06 -11.54 -19.31
C SER A 365 -28.31 -10.74 -18.87
N LEU A 366 -28.75 -10.91 -17.63
CA LEU A 366 -29.83 -10.11 -17.05
C LEU A 366 -29.41 -8.65 -16.82
N LYS A 367 -28.13 -8.42 -16.45
CA LYS A 367 -27.58 -7.06 -16.32
C LYS A 367 -27.48 -6.35 -17.65
N LEU A 368 -27.11 -7.07 -18.70
CA LEU A 368 -27.09 -6.56 -20.06
C LEU A 368 -28.48 -6.04 -20.46
N LEU A 369 -29.52 -6.85 -20.26
CA LEU A 369 -30.90 -6.43 -20.50
C LEU A 369 -31.30 -5.19 -19.68
N GLN A 370 -31.00 -5.18 -18.38
CA GLN A 370 -31.28 -4.05 -17.51
C GLN A 370 -30.59 -2.76 -18.00
N ASN A 371 -29.33 -2.85 -18.43
CA ASN A 371 -28.58 -1.71 -18.94
C ASN A 371 -29.16 -1.23 -20.29
N THR A 372 -29.53 -2.14 -21.21
CA THR A 372 -30.15 -1.77 -22.48
C THR A 372 -31.48 -1.04 -22.29
N ILE A 373 -32.32 -1.51 -21.36
CA ILE A 373 -33.59 -0.84 -21.02
C ILE A 373 -33.32 0.52 -20.38
N LYS A 374 -32.30 0.63 -19.53
CA LYS A 374 -31.91 1.90 -18.91
C LYS A 374 -31.58 2.97 -19.94
N LEU A 375 -31.00 2.61 -21.09
CA LEU A 375 -30.69 3.58 -22.17
C LEU A 375 -31.94 4.24 -22.77
N LEU A 376 -33.11 3.59 -22.68
CA LEU A 376 -34.41 4.10 -23.12
C LEU A 376 -35.22 4.76 -22.00
N TYR A 377 -34.80 4.58 -20.75
CA TYR A 377 -35.53 5.02 -19.58
C TYR A 377 -35.29 6.51 -19.32
N VAL A 378 -36.36 7.22 -18.95
CA VAL A 378 -36.34 8.63 -18.57
C VAL A 378 -37.17 8.76 -17.29
N ASP A 379 -36.55 9.28 -16.22
CA ASP A 379 -37.19 9.46 -14.90
C ASP A 379 -37.99 10.79 -14.83
N ASP A 380 -37.67 11.76 -15.70
CA ASP A 380 -38.25 13.10 -15.71
C ASP A 380 -39.51 13.19 -16.58
N SER A 381 -40.51 13.96 -16.13
CA SER A 381 -41.68 14.29 -16.94
C SER A 381 -41.34 15.41 -17.92
N LEU A 382 -41.35 15.09 -19.22
CA LEU A 382 -41.06 16.03 -20.30
C LEU A 382 -42.32 16.39 -21.11
N ASP A 383 -42.38 17.63 -21.62
CA ASP A 383 -43.47 18.07 -22.49
C ASP A 383 -43.48 17.26 -23.79
N ASN A 384 -44.67 16.76 -24.19
CA ASN A 384 -44.87 15.92 -25.37
C ASN A 384 -44.09 14.59 -25.33
N MET A 385 -43.93 13.98 -24.15
CA MET A 385 -43.37 12.64 -24.03
C MET A 385 -44.41 11.55 -24.32
N ASN A 386 -44.00 10.45 -24.95
CA ASN A 386 -44.87 9.29 -25.18
C ASN A 386 -45.14 8.50 -23.88
N TYR A 387 -46.06 9.00 -23.04
CA TYR A 387 -46.38 8.41 -21.73
C TYR A 387 -46.79 6.93 -21.77
N ASP A 388 -47.47 6.48 -22.83
CA ASP A 388 -47.88 5.08 -22.98
C ASP A 388 -46.68 4.13 -23.08
N PHE A 389 -45.62 4.55 -23.75
CA PHE A 389 -44.36 3.81 -23.83
C PHE A 389 -43.60 3.85 -22.51
N TYR A 390 -43.41 5.03 -21.92
CA TYR A 390 -42.61 5.21 -20.72
C TYR A 390 -43.24 4.59 -19.46
N ASN A 391 -44.57 4.61 -19.33
CA ASN A 391 -45.25 3.94 -18.21
C ASN A 391 -44.97 2.43 -18.22
N GLN A 392 -45.05 1.78 -19.39
CA GLN A 392 -44.73 0.36 -19.54
C GLN A 392 -43.24 0.09 -19.28
N LEU A 393 -42.36 0.92 -19.84
CA LEU A 393 -40.91 0.78 -19.67
C LEU A 393 -40.49 0.93 -18.20
N THR A 394 -41.10 1.88 -17.48
CA THR A 394 -40.85 2.14 -16.07
C THR A 394 -41.23 0.95 -15.21
N ASP A 395 -42.42 0.38 -15.43
CA ASP A 395 -42.88 -0.83 -14.74
C ASP A 395 -41.89 -2.00 -14.94
N TYR A 396 -41.41 -2.19 -16.18
CA TYR A 396 -40.47 -3.25 -16.50
C TYR A 396 -39.08 -3.02 -15.88
N TYR A 397 -38.59 -1.78 -15.91
CA TYR A 397 -37.30 -1.42 -15.33
C TYR A 397 -37.30 -1.55 -13.79
N GLU A 398 -38.35 -1.07 -13.12
CA GLU A 398 -38.51 -1.21 -11.66
C GLU A 398 -38.62 -2.67 -11.23
N THR A 399 -39.26 -3.52 -12.02
CA THR A 399 -39.31 -4.98 -11.79
C THR A 399 -37.91 -5.62 -11.84
N LEU A 400 -36.99 -5.09 -12.66
CA LEU A 400 -35.59 -5.54 -12.75
C LEU A 400 -34.67 -4.94 -11.67
N ARG A 401 -35.07 -3.85 -11.01
CA ARG A 401 -34.24 -3.12 -10.04
C ARG A 401 -33.63 -4.00 -8.94
N PRO A 402 -34.34 -4.99 -8.34
CA PRO A 402 -33.77 -5.87 -7.31
C PRO A 402 -32.54 -6.69 -7.77
N LEU A 403 -32.32 -6.84 -9.08
CA LEU A 403 -31.15 -7.51 -9.65
C LEU A 403 -29.83 -6.88 -9.19
N ASN A 404 -29.78 -5.56 -8.98
CA ASN A 404 -28.59 -4.87 -8.45
C ASN A 404 -28.15 -5.45 -7.10
N THR A 405 -29.11 -5.65 -6.21
CA THR A 405 -28.87 -6.21 -4.88
C THR A 405 -28.45 -7.66 -4.98
N LEU A 406 -29.20 -8.48 -5.73
CA LEU A 406 -28.89 -9.90 -5.93
C LEU A 406 -27.49 -10.11 -6.50
N TYR A 407 -27.16 -9.43 -7.60
CA TYR A 407 -25.88 -9.53 -8.31
C TYR A 407 -24.70 -9.26 -7.36
N ASN A 408 -24.78 -8.20 -6.55
CA ASN A 408 -23.74 -7.85 -5.59
C ASN A 408 -23.61 -8.89 -4.46
N ARG A 409 -24.73 -9.42 -3.95
CA ARG A 409 -24.70 -10.47 -2.91
C ARG A 409 -24.04 -11.75 -3.41
N VAL A 410 -24.44 -12.20 -4.60
CA VAL A 410 -23.88 -13.41 -5.22
C VAL A 410 -22.39 -13.23 -5.48
N ARG A 411 -21.96 -12.11 -6.11
CA ARG A 411 -20.54 -11.82 -6.34
C ARG A 411 -19.72 -11.86 -5.05
N ASN A 412 -20.22 -11.24 -3.98
CA ASN A 412 -19.51 -11.18 -2.70
C ASN A 412 -19.34 -12.59 -2.07
N TYR A 413 -20.28 -13.50 -2.30
CA TYR A 413 -20.17 -14.90 -1.86
C TYR A 413 -19.19 -15.70 -2.73
N MET A 414 -19.30 -15.60 -4.06
CA MET A 414 -18.50 -16.37 -5.02
C MET A 414 -17.00 -16.02 -5.01
N THR A 415 -16.63 -14.85 -4.50
CA THR A 415 -15.23 -14.38 -4.47
C THR A 415 -14.49 -14.69 -3.16
N ARG A 416 -15.08 -15.49 -2.27
CA ARG A 416 -14.46 -15.93 -1.00
C ARG A 416 -13.23 -16.82 -1.26
N LYS A 417 -12.27 -16.83 -0.32
CA LYS A 417 -11.05 -17.65 -0.45
C LYS A 417 -11.31 -19.13 -0.10
N PRO A 418 -10.66 -20.08 -0.80
CA PRO A 418 -10.92 -21.51 -0.63
C PRO A 418 -10.29 -22.14 0.62
N PHE A 419 -9.32 -21.49 1.27
CA PHE A 419 -8.69 -21.98 2.50
C PHE A 419 -8.77 -20.94 3.61
N SER A 420 -8.84 -21.42 4.85
CA SER A 420 -8.85 -20.59 6.06
C SER A 420 -7.53 -20.73 6.82
N GLU A 421 -7.02 -19.59 7.29
CA GLU A 421 -5.91 -19.51 8.25
C GLU A 421 -6.39 -19.27 9.69
N GLU A 422 -7.70 -19.27 9.90
CA GLU A 422 -8.30 -19.11 11.23
C GLU A 422 -7.83 -20.22 12.16
N LYS A 423 -7.41 -19.79 13.34
CA LYS A 423 -6.89 -20.63 14.41
C LYS A 423 -7.34 -20.04 15.72
N PHE A 424 -7.51 -20.89 16.73
CA PHE A 424 -7.85 -20.45 18.08
C PHE A 424 -6.76 -20.87 19.05
N VAL A 425 -6.58 -20.07 20.11
CA VAL A 425 -5.59 -20.32 21.17
C VAL A 425 -6.05 -21.51 22.00
N LEU A 426 -5.13 -22.43 22.29
CA LEU A 426 -5.34 -23.52 23.24
C LEU A 426 -4.86 -23.09 24.62
N THR A 427 -5.67 -23.33 25.64
CA THR A 427 -5.37 -22.91 27.02
C THR A 427 -5.22 -24.05 28.00
N PHE A 428 -5.61 -25.29 27.62
CA PHE A 428 -5.52 -26.49 28.48
C PHE A 428 -6.09 -26.25 29.89
N ASN A 429 -7.22 -25.52 29.97
CA ASN A 429 -7.88 -25.11 31.22
C ASN A 429 -7.01 -24.28 32.19
N SER A 430 -5.94 -23.66 31.68
CA SER A 430 -5.04 -22.79 32.44
C SER A 430 -5.04 -21.35 31.90
N PRO A 431 -5.42 -20.37 32.73
CA PRO A 431 -5.43 -18.96 32.35
C PRO A 431 -4.03 -18.32 32.22
N THR A 432 -2.98 -19.05 32.64
CA THR A 432 -1.57 -18.62 32.64
C THR A 432 -0.67 -19.60 31.88
N LEU A 433 -1.26 -20.45 31.03
CA LEU A 433 -0.51 -21.39 30.19
C LEU A 433 0.62 -20.66 29.47
N LEU A 434 1.85 -21.12 29.66
CA LEU A 434 3.06 -20.60 28.99
C LEU A 434 3.34 -19.09 29.19
N ASP A 435 2.77 -18.45 30.23
CA ASP A 435 3.02 -17.03 30.54
C ASP A 435 4.51 -16.77 30.90
N GLY A 436 5.23 -17.81 31.33
CA GLY A 436 6.67 -17.78 31.56
C GLY A 436 7.28 -19.15 31.83
N TRP A 437 8.60 -19.21 31.76
CA TRP A 437 9.38 -20.45 31.87
C TRP A 437 10.11 -20.62 33.21
N ASP A 438 9.94 -19.71 34.18
CA ASP A 438 10.65 -19.81 35.46
C ASP A 438 10.32 -21.12 36.18
N LEU A 439 11.34 -21.82 36.66
CA LEU A 439 11.21 -23.07 37.40
C LEU A 439 10.15 -22.98 38.51
N ASN A 440 10.10 -21.84 39.23
CA ASN A 440 9.16 -21.64 40.34
C ASN A 440 7.72 -21.41 39.86
N LYS A 441 7.47 -21.39 38.55
CA LYS A 441 6.18 -21.15 37.90
C LYS A 441 5.75 -22.26 36.95
N GLU A 442 6.52 -23.33 36.80
CA GLU A 442 6.14 -24.48 35.97
C GLU A 442 4.77 -25.06 36.39
N GLU A 443 4.52 -25.24 37.69
CA GLU A 443 3.23 -25.76 38.20
C GLU A 443 2.03 -24.86 37.83
N ALA A 444 2.25 -23.54 37.67
CA ALA A 444 1.20 -22.58 37.34
C ALA A 444 1.03 -22.38 35.82
N ASN A 445 2.14 -22.40 35.09
CA ASN A 445 2.17 -22.12 33.66
C ASN A 445 2.10 -23.40 32.80
N LEU A 446 2.18 -24.57 33.44
CA LEU A 446 2.02 -25.92 32.88
C LEU A 446 2.99 -26.32 31.76
N GLY A 447 3.92 -25.47 31.35
CA GLY A 447 4.79 -25.73 30.20
C GLY A 447 6.24 -25.97 30.55
N VAL A 448 6.86 -26.94 29.88
CA VAL A 448 8.30 -27.23 29.93
C VAL A 448 8.86 -27.44 28.53
N ILE A 449 10.17 -27.21 28.35
CA ILE A 449 10.90 -27.53 27.12
C ILE A 449 11.85 -28.68 27.41
N LEU A 450 11.80 -29.72 26.57
CA LEU A 450 12.71 -30.87 26.59
C LEU A 450 13.55 -30.90 25.32
N ARG A 451 14.76 -31.44 25.40
CA ARG A 451 15.67 -31.66 24.27
C ARG A 451 16.16 -33.12 24.29
N LYS A 452 16.21 -33.76 23.13
CA LYS A 452 16.74 -35.12 22.93
C LYS A 452 17.18 -35.27 21.48
N ASP A 453 18.36 -35.84 21.22
CA ASP A 453 18.88 -36.12 19.86
C ASP A 453 18.79 -34.93 18.88
N ASN A 454 19.15 -33.72 19.33
CA ASN A 454 19.01 -32.46 18.57
C ASN A 454 17.58 -32.07 18.16
N LYS A 455 16.56 -32.75 18.71
CA LYS A 455 15.14 -32.42 18.62
C LYS A 455 14.70 -31.70 19.89
N TYR A 456 13.67 -30.88 19.76
CA TYR A 456 13.10 -30.10 20.84
C TYR A 456 11.62 -30.43 20.99
N TYR A 457 11.14 -30.42 22.22
CA TYR A 457 9.79 -30.80 22.56
C TYR A 457 9.19 -29.79 23.53
N LEU A 458 7.90 -29.48 23.33
CA LEU A 458 7.06 -28.76 24.26
C LEU A 458 6.26 -29.78 25.06
N GLY A 459 6.49 -29.83 26.37
CA GLY A 459 5.67 -30.59 27.30
C GLY A 459 4.63 -29.69 27.95
N ILE A 460 3.36 -30.07 27.92
CA ILE A 460 2.26 -29.40 28.62
C ILE A 460 1.71 -30.37 29.66
N MET A 461 1.87 -30.03 30.94
CA MET A 461 1.35 -30.82 32.05
C MET A 461 -0.17 -30.72 32.09
N ASN A 462 -0.83 -31.84 32.38
CA ASN A 462 -2.23 -31.82 32.73
C ASN A 462 -2.43 -31.00 34.01
N LYS A 463 -3.51 -30.22 34.10
CA LYS A 463 -3.75 -29.31 35.23
C LYS A 463 -3.85 -30.05 36.57
N GLY A 464 -4.41 -31.26 36.57
CA GLY A 464 -4.49 -32.12 37.76
C GLY A 464 -3.14 -32.68 38.21
N ASP A 465 -2.18 -32.79 37.28
CA ASP A 465 -0.88 -33.43 37.46
C ASP A 465 0.28 -32.43 37.36
N ASN A 466 0.04 -31.16 37.71
CA ASN A 466 0.98 -30.06 37.51
C ASN A 466 2.26 -30.13 38.36
N LYS A 467 2.42 -31.16 39.20
CA LYS A 467 3.57 -31.39 40.09
C LYS A 467 4.51 -32.49 39.63
N ILE A 468 4.27 -33.10 38.47
CA ILE A 468 5.07 -34.23 37.96
C ILE A 468 6.57 -33.91 37.83
N PHE A 469 6.96 -32.64 37.62
CA PHE A 469 8.38 -32.24 37.57
C PHE A 469 8.95 -31.68 38.88
N LYS A 470 8.20 -31.76 39.99
CA LYS A 470 8.65 -31.24 41.29
C LYS A 470 9.76 -32.10 41.90
N LYS A 471 9.68 -33.41 41.71
CA LYS A 471 10.70 -34.40 42.10
C LYS A 471 10.75 -35.49 41.04
N TYR A 472 11.93 -35.74 40.51
CA TYR A 472 12.24 -36.83 39.60
C TYR A 472 13.72 -37.21 39.81
N ASP A 473 14.06 -38.46 39.50
CA ASP A 473 15.43 -38.95 39.66
C ASP A 473 16.30 -38.42 38.50
N GLU A 474 17.29 -37.59 38.86
CA GLU A 474 18.35 -37.17 37.95
C GLU A 474 19.37 -38.30 37.84
N GLU A 475 19.24 -39.16 36.83
CA GLU A 475 20.23 -40.20 36.53
C GLU A 475 20.87 -39.97 35.15
N PRO A 476 22.20 -40.03 35.04
CA PRO A 476 22.90 -40.08 33.77
C PRO A 476 22.88 -41.52 33.23
N GLY A 477 21.72 -42.00 32.80
CA GLY A 477 21.62 -43.21 31.96
C GLY A 477 21.94 -42.89 30.49
N ASP A 478 22.05 -43.91 29.64
CA ASP A 478 22.36 -43.72 28.20
C ASP A 478 21.19 -43.09 27.40
N ASP A 479 19.93 -43.25 27.85
CA ASP A 479 18.74 -42.75 27.17
C ASP A 479 17.94 -41.76 28.04
N TYR A 480 18.04 -40.47 27.72
CA TYR A 480 17.43 -39.39 28.49
C TYR A 480 16.93 -38.23 27.63
N TYR A 481 15.99 -37.47 28.20
CA TYR A 481 15.68 -36.10 27.82
C TYR A 481 16.45 -35.11 28.68
N GLU A 482 16.80 -33.98 28.09
CA GLU A 482 17.32 -32.81 28.79
C GLU A 482 16.17 -31.83 29.03
N LYS A 483 15.73 -31.68 30.28
CA LYS A 483 14.74 -30.69 30.70
C LYS A 483 15.40 -29.34 30.90
N MET A 484 14.85 -28.32 30.26
CA MET A 484 15.24 -26.94 30.47
C MET A 484 14.92 -26.50 31.90
N VAL A 485 15.91 -25.93 32.58
CA VAL A 485 15.75 -25.17 33.83
C VAL A 485 16.00 -23.71 33.52
N TYR A 486 14.97 -22.89 33.70
CA TYR A 486 14.99 -21.47 33.38
C TYR A 486 14.73 -20.65 34.65
N LYS A 487 15.55 -19.62 34.88
CA LYS A 487 15.40 -18.67 35.99
C LYS A 487 15.44 -17.24 35.46
N LEU A 488 14.50 -16.41 35.89
CA LEU A 488 14.42 -15.01 35.52
C LEU A 488 14.02 -14.13 36.71
N LEU A 489 14.73 -13.02 36.89
CA LEU A 489 14.33 -11.91 37.74
C LEU A 489 13.77 -10.78 36.85
N PRO A 490 12.44 -10.76 36.60
CA PRO A 490 11.85 -9.81 35.67
C PRO A 490 11.73 -8.42 36.29
N GLY A 491 12.08 -7.36 35.55
CA GLY A 491 11.84 -5.96 35.96
C GLY A 491 12.34 -5.63 37.37
N PRO A 492 13.67 -5.57 37.59
CA PRO A 492 14.26 -5.39 38.93
C PRO A 492 13.71 -4.17 39.68
N ASN A 493 13.43 -3.07 38.96
CA ASN A 493 12.85 -1.84 39.52
C ASN A 493 11.53 -2.06 40.28
N ARG A 494 10.72 -3.04 39.87
CA ARG A 494 9.46 -3.40 40.53
C ARG A 494 9.63 -4.60 41.46
N MET A 495 10.39 -5.62 41.03
CA MET A 495 10.50 -6.88 41.77
C MET A 495 11.32 -6.75 43.05
N LEU A 496 12.42 -6.00 43.05
CA LEU A 496 13.22 -5.80 44.27
C LEU A 496 12.38 -5.11 45.34
N ARG A 497 11.63 -4.06 44.96
CA ARG A 497 10.68 -3.40 45.86
C ARG A 497 9.62 -4.39 46.37
N LYS A 498 8.96 -5.08 45.45
CA LYS A 498 7.83 -5.98 45.74
C LYS A 498 8.25 -7.12 46.67
N VAL A 499 9.49 -7.60 46.61
CA VAL A 499 9.97 -8.72 47.44
C VAL A 499 10.46 -8.22 48.79
N PHE A 500 11.35 -7.20 48.81
CA PHE A 500 12.05 -6.80 50.02
C PHE A 500 11.25 -5.88 50.94
N PHE A 501 10.31 -5.11 50.40
CA PHE A 501 9.43 -4.23 51.17
C PHE A 501 8.01 -4.81 51.31
N SER A 502 7.80 -6.10 51.03
CA SER A 502 6.49 -6.72 51.26
C SER A 502 6.25 -6.97 52.74
N ASN A 503 5.02 -6.80 53.20
CA ASN A 503 4.64 -7.10 54.59
C ASN A 503 5.02 -8.54 54.99
N LYS A 504 5.00 -9.50 54.05
CA LYS A 504 5.37 -10.89 54.30
C LYS A 504 6.86 -11.12 54.55
N ASN A 505 7.73 -10.24 54.04
CA ASN A 505 9.18 -10.43 54.07
C ASN A 505 9.93 -9.31 54.80
N ILE A 506 9.25 -8.24 55.22
CA ILE A 506 9.88 -7.04 55.78
C ILE A 506 10.64 -7.38 57.08
N GLU A 507 10.14 -8.32 57.87
CA GLU A 507 10.81 -8.83 59.08
C GLU A 507 12.05 -9.70 58.78
N TYR A 508 12.08 -10.36 57.62
CA TYR A 508 13.22 -11.19 57.19
C TYR A 508 14.36 -10.33 56.65
N TYR A 509 14.05 -9.36 55.77
CA TYR A 509 15.06 -8.50 55.15
C TYR A 509 15.43 -7.28 56.02
N LYS A 510 14.60 -6.92 57.01
CA LYS A 510 14.80 -5.84 57.99
C LYS A 510 15.33 -4.52 57.39
N PRO A 511 14.60 -3.88 56.45
CA PRO A 511 14.93 -2.51 56.05
C PRO A 511 14.78 -1.58 57.26
N ASN A 512 15.85 -0.92 57.68
CA ASN A 512 15.80 0.03 58.81
C ASN A 512 14.91 1.25 58.48
N GLN A 513 14.58 2.04 59.50
CA GLN A 513 13.68 3.19 59.35
C GLN A 513 14.22 4.20 58.32
N ASP A 514 15.53 4.39 58.24
CA ASP A 514 16.18 5.29 57.29
C ASP A 514 15.96 4.85 55.84
N ILE A 515 16.13 3.56 55.52
CA ILE A 515 15.87 2.99 54.18
C ILE A 515 14.39 3.13 53.81
N GLN A 516 13.47 2.94 54.74
CA GLN A 516 12.04 3.12 54.49
C GLN A 516 11.69 4.61 54.23
N ASN A 517 12.24 5.51 55.04
CA ASN A 517 12.03 6.94 54.93
C ASN A 517 12.56 7.50 53.60
N LEU A 518 13.81 7.19 53.23
CA LEU A 518 14.38 7.64 51.96
C LEU A 518 13.63 7.06 50.75
N TYR A 519 13.12 5.83 50.86
CA TYR A 519 12.38 5.19 49.79
C TYR A 519 11.01 5.87 49.57
N ASN A 520 10.29 6.15 50.66
CA ASN A 520 8.99 6.81 50.63
C ASN A 520 9.10 8.26 50.12
N LYS A 521 10.16 8.98 50.52
CA LYS A 521 10.47 10.33 50.01
C LYS A 521 10.96 10.33 48.56
N GLY A 522 11.45 9.20 48.05
CA GLY A 522 11.90 9.07 46.67
C GLY A 522 13.24 9.74 46.37
N GLU A 523 14.08 9.96 47.38
CA GLU A 523 15.38 10.66 47.29
C GLU A 523 16.40 9.97 46.36
N PHE A 524 16.20 8.69 46.06
CA PHE A 524 17.05 7.90 45.15
C PHE A 524 16.63 8.03 43.68
N LYS A 525 15.49 8.67 43.39
CA LYS A 525 14.99 8.81 42.01
C LYS A 525 15.79 9.89 41.29
N LYS A 526 15.96 9.70 39.98
CA LYS A 526 16.64 10.66 39.10
C LYS A 526 15.84 11.97 39.02
N GLY A 527 16.48 13.11 39.31
CA GLY A 527 15.86 14.44 39.28
C GLY A 527 16.54 15.43 40.23
N GLU A 528 15.93 16.59 40.45
CA GLU A 528 16.44 17.63 41.37
C GLU A 528 16.51 17.16 42.84
N SER A 529 15.70 16.17 43.21
CA SER A 529 15.68 15.57 44.55
C SER A 529 16.66 14.40 44.75
N LEU A 530 17.55 14.14 43.78
CA LEU A 530 18.49 13.02 43.85
C LEU A 530 19.56 13.26 44.94
N ASN A 531 19.51 12.46 45.99
CA ASN A 531 20.56 12.38 47.00
C ASN A 531 21.44 11.13 46.73
N LYS A 532 22.71 11.36 46.42
CA LYS A 532 23.68 10.28 46.12
C LYS A 532 23.92 9.35 47.31
N GLU A 533 23.93 9.87 48.53
CA GLU A 533 24.12 9.07 49.74
C GLU A 533 22.91 8.15 49.98
N SER A 534 21.68 8.68 49.87
CA SER A 534 20.45 7.89 49.97
C SER A 534 20.35 6.83 48.86
N LEU A 535 20.78 7.16 47.64
CA LEU A 535 20.90 6.21 46.52
C LEU A 535 21.84 5.06 46.87
N HIS A 536 23.05 5.36 47.35
CA HIS A 536 24.06 4.36 47.66
C HIS A 536 23.63 3.46 48.82
N LYS A 537 23.04 4.03 49.89
CA LYS A 537 22.44 3.27 51.00
C LYS A 537 21.39 2.28 50.51
N LEU A 538 20.50 2.71 49.60
CA LEU A 538 19.47 1.83 49.03
C LEU A 538 20.08 0.70 48.18
N ILE A 539 21.11 0.99 47.38
CA ILE A 539 21.80 -0.01 46.58
C ILE A 539 22.47 -1.06 47.47
N ASP A 540 23.16 -0.63 48.55
CA ASP A 540 23.80 -1.55 49.48
C ASP A 540 22.79 -2.44 50.20
N PHE A 541 21.64 -1.88 50.60
CA PHE A 541 20.51 -2.65 51.12
C PHE A 541 20.03 -3.70 50.10
N TYR A 542 19.87 -3.33 48.83
CA TYR A 542 19.47 -4.27 47.78
C TYR A 542 20.50 -5.36 47.54
N LYS A 543 21.80 -5.03 47.49
CA LYS A 543 22.86 -6.04 47.33
C LYS A 543 22.86 -7.06 48.46
N ASN A 544 22.77 -6.60 49.70
CA ASN A 544 22.68 -7.47 50.87
C ASN A 544 21.43 -8.35 50.81
N SER A 545 20.28 -7.76 50.51
CA SER A 545 19.01 -8.50 50.41
C SER A 545 19.00 -9.53 49.28
N ILE A 546 19.64 -9.24 48.14
CA ILE A 546 19.82 -10.18 47.03
C ILE A 546 20.68 -11.37 47.47
N SER A 547 21.77 -11.13 48.21
CA SER A 547 22.66 -12.19 48.70
C SER A 547 21.97 -13.14 49.71
N LYS A 548 21.00 -12.63 50.48
CA LYS A 548 20.18 -13.42 51.41
C LYS A 548 19.10 -14.25 50.72
N ASN A 549 18.73 -13.92 49.49
CA ASN A 549 17.63 -14.58 48.79
C ASN A 549 18.09 -15.90 48.15
N GLY A 550 17.69 -17.04 48.76
CA GLY A 550 18.07 -18.37 48.29
C GLY A 550 17.68 -18.65 46.83
N ASP A 551 16.51 -18.21 46.37
CA ASP A 551 16.04 -18.41 44.99
C ASP A 551 16.89 -17.68 43.94
N TRP A 552 17.55 -16.60 44.34
CA TRP A 552 18.34 -15.74 43.44
C TRP A 552 19.84 -16.05 43.48
N SER A 553 20.28 -16.91 44.40
CA SER A 553 21.67 -17.38 44.49
C SER A 553 22.18 -17.99 43.18
N VAL A 554 21.29 -18.64 42.41
CA VAL A 554 21.57 -19.27 41.12
C VAL A 554 22.17 -18.31 40.09
N PHE A 555 21.87 -17.01 40.15
CA PHE A 555 22.38 -16.00 39.22
C PHE A 555 23.84 -15.62 39.49
N ASN A 556 24.34 -15.81 40.72
CA ASN A 556 25.70 -15.45 41.13
C ASN A 556 26.09 -14.00 40.74
N PHE A 557 25.30 -13.03 41.23
CA PHE A 557 25.46 -11.61 40.88
C PHE A 557 26.84 -11.05 41.22
N LYS A 558 27.44 -10.34 40.28
CA LYS A 558 28.68 -9.59 40.41
C LYS A 558 28.41 -8.10 40.19
N PHE A 559 28.24 -7.35 41.28
CA PHE A 559 27.94 -5.92 41.21
C PHE A 559 29.21 -5.06 41.23
N LYS A 560 29.13 -3.88 40.60
CA LYS A 560 30.17 -2.84 40.71
C LYS A 560 30.22 -2.28 42.13
N LYS A 561 31.29 -1.54 42.46
CA LYS A 561 31.34 -0.71 43.67
C LYS A 561 30.15 0.25 43.69
N THR A 562 29.49 0.40 44.83
CA THR A 562 28.24 1.19 44.95
C THR A 562 28.43 2.65 44.52
N THR A 563 29.59 3.22 44.81
CA THR A 563 29.97 4.58 44.41
C THR A 563 30.06 4.80 42.90
N ALA A 564 30.13 3.74 42.09
CA ALA A 564 30.19 3.83 40.64
C ALA A 564 28.81 3.94 39.97
N TYR A 565 27.71 3.88 40.73
CA TYR A 565 26.37 4.11 40.21
C TYR A 565 25.98 5.58 40.39
N ASP A 566 25.73 6.27 39.28
CA ASP A 566 25.27 7.66 39.29
C ASP A 566 23.77 7.77 39.55
N ASP A 567 23.01 6.73 39.17
CA ASP A 567 21.57 6.66 39.35
C ASP A 567 21.10 5.21 39.52
N ILE A 568 19.90 5.04 40.08
CA ILE A 568 19.34 3.72 40.40
C ILE A 568 19.05 2.86 39.16
N SER A 569 18.83 3.48 37.99
CA SER A 569 18.54 2.74 36.75
C SER A 569 19.75 1.95 36.27
N GLN A 570 20.97 2.46 36.50
CA GLN A 570 22.20 1.74 36.21
C GLN A 570 22.31 0.46 37.06
N PHE A 571 21.96 0.52 38.34
CA PHE A 571 21.93 -0.65 39.22
C PHE A 571 20.85 -1.65 38.77
N TYR A 572 19.63 -1.18 38.48
CA TYR A 572 18.57 -2.06 37.99
C TYR A 572 18.94 -2.76 36.67
N LYS A 573 19.64 -2.07 35.77
CA LYS A 573 20.14 -2.68 34.52
C LYS A 573 21.21 -3.74 34.77
N ASP A 574 22.07 -3.51 35.75
CA ASP A 574 23.09 -4.49 36.15
C ASP A 574 22.44 -5.77 36.71
N VAL A 575 21.40 -5.63 37.54
CA VAL A 575 20.58 -6.74 38.02
C VAL A 575 19.83 -7.43 36.87
N GLU A 576 19.25 -6.68 35.93
CA GLU A 576 18.50 -7.26 34.81
C GLU A 576 19.39 -8.09 33.87
N ASN A 577 20.58 -7.58 33.56
CA ASN A 577 21.56 -8.24 32.70
C ASN A 577 22.03 -9.58 33.27
N GLN A 578 22.12 -9.69 34.59
CA GLN A 578 22.59 -10.89 35.30
C GLN A 578 21.43 -11.79 35.78
N GLY A 579 20.22 -11.24 35.87
CA GLY A 579 19.02 -11.90 36.39
C GLY A 579 18.36 -12.86 35.40
N TYR A 580 19.12 -13.50 34.52
CA TYR A 580 18.65 -14.50 33.57
C TYR A 580 19.64 -15.67 33.50
N LYS A 581 19.15 -16.90 33.69
CA LYS A 581 19.95 -18.11 33.59
C LYS A 581 19.15 -19.28 33.03
N LEU A 582 19.78 -20.05 32.16
CA LEU A 582 19.21 -21.23 31.52
C LEU A 582 20.26 -22.34 31.50
N PHE A 583 19.86 -23.53 31.92
CA PHE A 583 20.68 -24.76 31.82
C PHE A 583 19.76 -25.97 31.70
N PHE A 584 20.32 -27.17 31.53
CA PHE A 584 19.55 -28.40 31.38
C PHE A 584 19.84 -29.38 32.52
N LYS A 585 18.83 -30.20 32.85
CA LYS A 585 18.92 -31.35 33.75
C LYS A 585 18.44 -32.60 33.02
N THR A 586 19.00 -33.76 33.33
CA THR A 586 18.65 -35.02 32.66
C THR A 586 17.42 -35.67 33.30
N ILE A 587 16.59 -36.31 32.47
CA ILE A 587 15.39 -37.05 32.86
C ILE A 587 15.31 -38.33 32.03
N LYS A 588 15.07 -39.48 32.67
CA LYS A 588 14.92 -40.77 31.96
C LYS A 588 13.81 -40.71 30.91
N THR A 589 14.08 -41.27 29.72
CA THR A 589 13.08 -41.37 28.64
C THR A 589 11.84 -42.15 29.07
N SER A 590 12.03 -43.28 29.77
CA SER A 590 10.93 -44.12 30.25
C SER A 590 9.94 -43.38 31.17
N TYR A 591 10.44 -42.44 31.98
CA TYR A 591 9.58 -41.62 32.84
C TYR A 591 8.71 -40.66 32.02
N ILE A 592 9.28 -40.00 31.01
CA ILE A 592 8.53 -39.11 30.12
C ILE A 592 7.48 -39.90 29.35
N ASP A 593 7.84 -41.05 28.78
CA ASP A 593 6.93 -41.89 28.01
C ASP A 593 5.78 -42.42 28.89
N GLN A 594 6.06 -42.80 30.13
CA GLN A 594 5.04 -43.15 31.12
C GLN A 594 4.06 -41.99 31.33
N LEU A 595 4.54 -40.77 31.58
CA LEU A 595 3.68 -39.60 31.80
C LEU A 595 2.81 -39.27 30.59
N VAL A 596 3.31 -39.49 29.37
CA VAL A 596 2.56 -39.30 28.13
C VAL A 596 1.47 -40.36 27.98
N ASN A 597 1.81 -41.64 28.19
CA ASN A 597 0.86 -42.75 28.10
C ASN A 597 -0.26 -42.65 29.14
N GLU A 598 0.04 -42.15 30.35
CA GLU A 598 -0.92 -41.90 31.41
C GLU A 598 -1.78 -40.63 31.19
N GLY A 599 -1.50 -39.83 30.14
CA GLY A 599 -2.21 -38.57 29.88
C GLY A 599 -1.87 -37.44 30.85
N LYS A 600 -0.82 -37.60 31.67
CA LYS A 600 -0.34 -36.60 32.63
C LYS A 600 0.50 -35.51 31.96
N LEU A 601 1.12 -35.84 30.82
CA LEU A 601 1.93 -34.93 30.01
C LEU A 601 1.53 -35.01 28.53
N TYR A 602 1.20 -33.88 27.93
CA TYR A 602 1.06 -33.78 26.48
C TYR A 602 2.40 -33.36 25.88
N LEU A 603 2.98 -34.19 25.01
CA LEU A 603 4.30 -33.95 24.43
C LEU A 603 4.18 -33.63 22.93
N PHE A 604 4.66 -32.45 22.53
CA PHE A 604 4.65 -31.99 21.14
C PHE A 604 6.08 -31.75 20.67
N GLN A 605 6.48 -32.36 19.55
CA GLN A 605 7.75 -32.00 18.93
C GLN A 605 7.67 -30.59 18.34
N ILE A 606 8.61 -29.71 18.73
CA ILE A 606 8.77 -28.39 18.13
C ILE A 606 9.44 -28.60 16.77
N TYR A 607 8.66 -28.45 15.70
CA TYR A 607 9.07 -28.88 14.36
C TYR A 607 8.93 -27.79 13.30
N ASN A 608 9.90 -27.78 12.39
CA ASN A 608 9.81 -27.19 11.06
C ASN A 608 10.62 -28.05 10.08
N LYS A 609 10.57 -27.73 8.78
CA LYS A 609 11.25 -28.53 7.73
C LYS A 609 12.76 -28.74 7.93
N ASP A 610 13.45 -27.88 8.69
CA ASP A 610 14.88 -28.01 8.95
C ASP A 610 15.23 -29.14 9.93
N PHE A 611 14.24 -29.65 10.67
CA PHE A 611 14.36 -30.79 11.58
C PHE A 611 13.98 -32.13 10.91
N SER A 612 13.67 -32.14 9.61
CA SER A 612 13.36 -33.37 8.87
C SER A 612 14.61 -34.23 8.70
N GLU A 613 14.47 -35.53 8.94
CA GLU A 613 15.53 -36.53 8.71
C GLU A 613 15.84 -36.70 7.22
N ASN A 614 14.83 -36.50 6.35
CA ASN A 614 14.91 -36.62 4.89
C ASN A 614 15.49 -35.37 4.18
N LYS A 615 16.30 -34.58 4.88
CA LYS A 615 16.96 -33.40 4.30
C LYS A 615 18.05 -33.86 3.33
N LYS A 616 17.70 -34.01 2.05
CA LYS A 616 18.55 -34.55 0.95
C LYS A 616 19.94 -33.88 0.78
N ARG A 617 20.22 -32.74 1.43
CA ARG A 617 21.52 -32.06 1.39
C ARG A 617 21.85 -31.44 2.75
N LYS A 618 22.32 -32.26 3.71
CA LYS A 618 22.68 -31.80 5.06
C LYS A 618 23.82 -30.78 5.04
N ASP A 619 24.78 -30.93 4.13
CA ASP A 619 25.99 -30.10 4.06
C ASP A 619 25.86 -28.85 3.17
N GLU A 620 24.88 -28.78 2.26
CA GLU A 620 24.71 -27.64 1.33
C GLU A 620 23.55 -26.70 1.66
N SER A 621 22.73 -27.01 2.68
CA SER A 621 21.49 -26.27 2.96
C SER A 621 21.51 -25.61 4.34
N ASN A 622 21.92 -24.33 4.37
CA ASN A 622 21.78 -23.48 5.54
C ASN A 622 20.33 -23.50 6.07
N PRO A 623 20.13 -23.68 7.38
CA PRO A 623 18.81 -23.68 7.99
C PRO A 623 18.09 -22.32 7.81
N ASN A 624 16.79 -22.29 8.07
CA ASN A 624 16.06 -21.04 8.18
C ASN A 624 16.65 -20.18 9.29
N LEU A 625 16.61 -18.86 9.12
CA LEU A 625 17.20 -17.93 10.08
C LEU A 625 16.57 -18.09 11.48
N HIS A 626 15.26 -18.33 11.54
CA HIS A 626 14.57 -18.56 12.81
C HIS A 626 14.95 -19.89 13.47
N THR A 627 15.38 -20.89 12.69
CA THR A 627 15.91 -22.15 13.24
C THR A 627 17.28 -21.91 13.87
N ILE A 628 18.12 -21.06 13.25
CA ILE A 628 19.41 -20.62 13.83
C ILE A 628 19.14 -19.89 15.16
N TYR A 629 18.21 -18.93 15.17
CA TYR A 629 17.85 -18.21 16.39
C TYR A 629 17.36 -19.14 17.50
N PHE A 630 16.45 -20.06 17.17
CA PHE A 630 15.91 -21.00 18.15
C PHE A 630 16.97 -21.93 18.73
N LYS A 631 17.84 -22.50 17.88
CA LYS A 631 18.96 -23.34 18.36
C LYS A 631 19.93 -22.55 19.24
N ASN A 632 20.23 -21.32 18.86
CA ASN A 632 21.18 -20.49 19.59
C ASN A 632 20.71 -20.09 20.99
N LEU A 633 19.40 -20.06 21.27
CA LEU A 633 18.87 -19.87 22.63
C LEU A 633 19.52 -20.84 23.63
N PHE A 634 19.82 -22.05 23.18
CA PHE A 634 20.31 -23.17 23.99
C PHE A 634 21.77 -23.51 23.72
N SER A 635 22.47 -22.70 22.90
CA SER A 635 23.89 -22.91 22.59
C SER A 635 24.79 -22.46 23.74
N GLU A 636 25.89 -23.17 23.99
CA GLU A 636 26.83 -22.80 25.06
C GLU A 636 27.41 -21.40 24.88
N ASP A 637 27.73 -21.02 23.63
CA ASP A 637 28.26 -19.69 23.32
C ASP A 637 27.28 -18.57 23.70
N ASN A 638 25.98 -18.77 23.46
CA ASN A 638 24.95 -17.83 23.92
C ASN A 638 24.81 -17.84 25.44
N LEU A 639 24.84 -19.00 26.09
CA LEU A 639 24.65 -19.10 27.55
C LEU A 639 25.81 -18.48 28.34
N LYS A 640 27.03 -18.44 27.77
CA LYS A 640 28.18 -17.73 28.34
C LYS A 640 28.01 -16.20 28.30
N ASN A 641 27.45 -15.67 27.22
CA ASN A 641 27.19 -14.24 27.03
C ASN A 641 25.88 -14.05 26.27
N VAL A 642 24.80 -13.82 27.01
CA VAL A 642 23.42 -13.93 26.51
C VAL A 642 23.09 -12.87 25.47
N VAL A 643 23.10 -13.28 24.21
CA VAL A 643 22.64 -12.46 23.08
C VAL A 643 21.16 -12.71 22.81
N TYR A 644 20.77 -13.98 22.82
CA TYR A 644 19.40 -14.44 22.62
C TYR A 644 18.78 -14.88 23.94
N LYS A 645 17.70 -14.22 24.32
CA LYS A 645 16.92 -14.57 25.51
C LYS A 645 15.57 -15.15 25.09
N LEU A 646 15.24 -16.31 25.64
CA LEU A 646 13.89 -16.88 25.55
C LEU A 646 12.93 -16.06 26.42
N ASN A 647 11.79 -15.62 25.88
CA ASN A 647 10.78 -14.88 26.63
C ASN A 647 9.60 -15.79 27.01
N GLY A 648 8.88 -15.41 28.07
CA GLY A 648 7.56 -15.96 28.39
C GLY A 648 6.46 -15.45 27.45
N LYS A 649 5.19 -15.73 27.77
CA LYS A 649 4.02 -15.47 26.91
C LYS A 649 4.09 -16.19 25.57
N ALA A 650 4.48 -17.46 25.59
CA ALA A 650 4.35 -18.30 24.41
C ALA A 650 2.90 -18.75 24.25
N GLU A 651 2.49 -19.06 23.02
CA GLU A 651 1.10 -19.44 22.72
C GLU A 651 1.07 -20.68 21.84
N VAL A 652 0.07 -21.54 22.09
CA VAL A 652 -0.24 -22.69 21.24
C VAL A 652 -1.58 -22.46 20.58
N PHE A 653 -1.65 -22.72 19.29
CA PHE A 653 -2.88 -22.59 18.51
C PHE A 653 -3.27 -23.91 17.88
N TYR A 654 -4.57 -24.11 17.73
CA TYR A 654 -5.14 -25.15 16.89
C TYR A 654 -5.68 -24.54 15.60
N ARG A 655 -5.24 -25.08 14.46
CA ARG A 655 -5.80 -24.76 13.14
C ARG A 655 -6.42 -26.02 12.55
N LYS A 656 -7.75 -26.02 12.42
CA LYS A 656 -8.50 -27.08 11.75
C LYS A 656 -8.18 -27.09 10.25
N LYS A 657 -8.23 -28.26 9.62
CA LYS A 657 -8.14 -28.42 8.16
C LYS A 657 -9.20 -27.55 7.50
N SER A 658 -8.84 -26.92 6.39
CA SER A 658 -9.73 -26.08 5.58
C SER A 658 -9.84 -26.56 4.14
N ILE A 659 -9.04 -27.55 3.74
CA ILE A 659 -9.08 -28.14 2.40
C ILE A 659 -9.35 -29.65 2.52
N GLU A 660 -10.33 -30.14 1.76
CA GLU A 660 -10.62 -31.56 1.60
C GLU A 660 -10.33 -31.97 0.16
N TYR A 661 -9.29 -32.77 -0.07
CA TYR A 661 -9.00 -33.31 -1.41
C TYR A 661 -9.72 -34.65 -1.63
N PRO A 662 -10.23 -34.91 -2.85
CA PRO A 662 -10.69 -36.24 -3.26
C PRO A 662 -9.61 -37.31 -3.05
N GLU A 663 -10.01 -38.55 -2.78
CA GLU A 663 -9.08 -39.66 -2.50
C GLU A 663 -8.05 -39.89 -3.62
N GLU A 664 -8.45 -39.72 -4.88
CA GLU A 664 -7.54 -39.87 -6.01
C GLU A 664 -6.35 -38.90 -5.93
N ILE A 665 -6.61 -37.63 -5.61
CA ILE A 665 -5.57 -36.61 -5.45
C ILE A 665 -4.69 -36.91 -4.24
N ARG A 666 -5.25 -37.45 -3.15
CA ARG A 666 -4.47 -37.86 -1.97
C ARG A 666 -3.51 -39.01 -2.31
N ARG A 667 -3.93 -39.95 -3.16
CA ARG A 667 -3.13 -41.11 -3.55
C ARG A 667 -2.09 -40.79 -4.62
N LYS A 668 -2.48 -40.12 -5.71
CA LYS A 668 -1.62 -39.84 -6.87
C LYS A 668 -0.85 -38.52 -6.76
N GLY A 669 -1.36 -37.57 -5.97
CA GLY A 669 -0.81 -36.21 -5.92
C GLY A 669 -1.34 -35.31 -7.04
N HIS A 670 -1.05 -34.00 -6.92
CA HIS A 670 -1.31 -33.04 -7.98
C HIS A 670 -0.25 -33.19 -9.09
N HIS A 671 -0.63 -32.95 -10.34
CA HIS A 671 0.27 -33.07 -11.51
C HIS A 671 0.94 -34.45 -11.64
N TYR A 672 0.22 -35.53 -11.30
CA TYR A 672 0.74 -36.90 -11.30
C TYR A 672 1.49 -37.25 -12.59
N ASN A 673 0.93 -36.93 -13.76
CA ASN A 673 1.55 -37.24 -15.06
C ASN A 673 2.92 -36.58 -15.26
N GLU A 674 3.15 -35.39 -14.69
CA GLU A 674 4.41 -34.64 -14.81
C GLU A 674 5.46 -35.05 -13.77
N LEU A 675 5.01 -35.61 -12.64
CA LEU A 675 5.82 -35.84 -11.44
C LEU A 675 6.04 -37.32 -11.10
N LYS A 676 5.27 -38.24 -11.69
CA LYS A 676 5.33 -39.69 -11.42
C LYS A 676 6.74 -40.28 -11.58
N ASP A 677 7.53 -39.76 -12.52
CA ASP A 677 8.88 -40.26 -12.82
C ASP A 677 9.99 -39.48 -12.06
N LYS A 678 9.59 -38.50 -11.22
CA LYS A 678 10.53 -37.64 -10.46
C LYS A 678 10.50 -37.87 -8.95
N PHE A 679 9.39 -38.39 -8.43
CA PHE A 679 9.18 -38.59 -6.99
C PHE A 679 8.40 -39.88 -6.72
N ASP A 680 8.90 -40.68 -5.79
CA ASP A 680 8.26 -41.94 -5.36
C ASP A 680 7.08 -41.72 -4.39
N TYR A 681 6.64 -40.47 -4.21
CA TYR A 681 5.59 -40.08 -3.29
C TYR A 681 4.74 -38.93 -3.87
N PRO A 682 3.45 -38.84 -3.52
CA PRO A 682 2.55 -37.84 -4.08
C PRO A 682 2.91 -36.43 -3.60
N ILE A 683 2.95 -35.48 -4.54
CA ILE A 683 3.10 -34.05 -4.24
C ILE A 683 1.72 -33.42 -4.13
N ILE A 684 1.33 -33.08 -2.90
CA ILE A 684 0.01 -32.50 -2.62
C ILE A 684 0.16 -30.99 -2.45
N LYS A 685 -0.50 -30.23 -3.35
CA LYS A 685 -0.60 -28.76 -3.23
C LYS A 685 -1.23 -28.43 -1.89
N ASP A 686 -0.65 -27.45 -1.19
CA ASP A 686 -1.21 -26.92 0.07
C ASP A 686 -1.57 -27.95 1.16
N LYS A 687 -0.89 -29.12 1.16
CA LYS A 687 -1.06 -30.22 2.14
C LYS A 687 -1.17 -29.77 3.60
N ARG A 688 -0.45 -28.72 3.98
CA ARG A 688 -0.49 -28.17 5.34
C ARG A 688 -1.89 -27.74 5.80
N TYR A 689 -2.80 -27.40 4.88
CA TYR A 689 -4.19 -27.02 5.18
C TYR A 689 -5.19 -28.17 4.99
N SER A 690 -4.75 -29.34 4.53
CA SER A 690 -5.59 -30.55 4.44
C SER A 690 -5.54 -31.42 5.69
N GLU A 691 -4.78 -30.99 6.70
CA GLU A 691 -4.59 -31.66 7.97
C GLU A 691 -4.73 -30.63 9.10
N ASP A 692 -5.26 -31.08 10.24
CA ASP A 692 -5.28 -30.28 11.46
C ASP A 692 -3.84 -30.05 11.95
N LYS A 693 -3.54 -28.84 12.44
CA LYS A 693 -2.19 -28.46 12.86
C LYS A 693 -2.20 -27.74 14.21
N PHE A 694 -1.26 -28.13 15.06
CA PHE A 694 -0.85 -27.36 16.22
C PHE A 694 0.27 -26.39 15.82
N LEU A 695 0.17 -25.14 16.26
CA LEU A 695 1.17 -24.10 15.98
C LEU A 695 1.69 -23.55 17.31
N PHE A 696 3.01 -23.50 17.47
CA PHE A 696 3.65 -22.95 18.65
C PHE A 696 4.34 -21.63 18.32
N HIS A 697 3.92 -20.57 18.98
CA HIS A 697 4.52 -19.24 18.85
C HIS A 697 5.32 -18.93 20.11
N VAL A 698 6.62 -18.72 19.95
CA VAL A 698 7.54 -18.46 21.08
C VAL A 698 8.29 -17.14 20.88
N PRO A 699 8.12 -16.16 21.77
CA PRO A 699 8.81 -14.88 21.68
C PRO A 699 10.25 -14.99 22.19
N ILE A 700 11.15 -14.23 21.57
CA ILE A 700 12.57 -14.14 21.94
C ILE A 700 13.03 -12.68 21.91
N THR A 701 14.04 -12.34 22.72
CA THR A 701 14.73 -11.05 22.68
C THR A 701 16.10 -11.24 22.04
N LEU A 702 16.42 -10.43 21.04
CA LEU A 702 17.71 -10.40 20.37
C LEU A 702 18.56 -9.27 20.96
N ASN A 703 19.88 -9.45 21.05
CA ASN A 703 20.82 -8.50 21.67
C ASN A 703 20.42 -8.12 23.12
N PHE A 704 20.05 -9.11 23.93
CA PHE A 704 19.53 -8.90 25.29
C PHE A 704 20.45 -8.02 26.17
N LEU A 705 21.77 -8.24 26.10
CA LEU A 705 22.76 -7.48 26.90
C LEU A 705 23.22 -6.16 26.27
N ALA A 706 22.73 -5.78 25.08
CA ALA A 706 23.18 -4.57 24.42
C ALA A 706 22.76 -3.30 25.18
N LYS A 707 23.65 -2.30 25.20
CA LYS A 707 23.30 -0.96 25.67
C LYS A 707 22.38 -0.33 24.62
N SER A 708 21.18 0.07 25.02
CA SER A 708 20.24 0.81 24.18
C SER A 708 20.77 2.23 23.91
N ASP A 709 21.74 2.37 23.01
CA ASP A 709 22.12 3.69 22.51
C ASP A 709 21.13 4.10 21.43
N GLU A 710 20.17 4.94 21.82
CA GLU A 710 19.13 5.49 20.93
C GLU A 710 19.70 6.40 19.82
N LYS A 711 21.02 6.62 19.80
CA LYS A 711 21.70 7.58 18.92
C LYS A 711 22.47 6.91 17.77
N VAL A 712 21.94 5.83 17.18
CA VAL A 712 22.55 5.15 16.01
C VAL A 712 22.89 6.13 14.89
N ASN A 713 22.04 7.12 14.63
CA ASN A 713 22.30 8.16 13.62
C ASN A 713 23.55 8.99 13.95
N GLU A 714 23.76 9.36 15.21
CA GLU A 714 24.96 10.08 15.65
C GLU A 714 26.19 9.18 15.52
N MET A 715 26.11 7.90 15.88
CA MET A 715 27.21 6.96 15.74
C MET A 715 27.66 6.83 14.28
N VAL A 716 26.71 6.74 13.35
CA VAL A 716 27.02 6.69 11.91
C VAL A 716 27.65 7.99 11.43
N LYS A 717 27.13 9.15 11.83
CA LYS A 717 27.72 10.45 11.46
C LYS A 717 29.14 10.60 12.02
N ASN A 718 29.36 10.21 13.27
CA ASN A 718 30.68 10.24 13.90
C ASN A 718 31.64 9.27 13.20
N TYR A 719 31.18 8.09 12.80
CA TYR A 719 31.96 7.15 12.00
C TYR A 719 32.34 7.76 10.65
N ILE A 720 31.39 8.34 9.91
CA ILE A 720 31.65 8.99 8.61
C ILE A 720 32.64 10.15 8.76
N ALA A 721 32.51 10.95 9.83
CA ALA A 721 33.38 12.09 10.11
C ALA A 721 34.81 11.66 10.48
N ALA A 722 34.95 10.63 11.32
CA ALA A 722 36.24 10.20 11.86
C ALA A 722 37.00 9.24 10.94
N THR A 723 36.32 8.54 10.02
CA THR A 723 36.95 7.51 9.20
C THR A 723 37.75 8.10 8.03
N ASN A 724 38.99 7.65 7.92
CA ASN A 724 39.84 7.89 6.74
C ASN A 724 39.57 6.88 5.60
N GLU A 725 38.71 5.88 5.83
CA GLU A 725 38.35 4.91 4.81
C GLU A 725 37.51 5.56 3.69
N LYS A 726 37.69 5.06 2.46
CA LYS A 726 36.85 5.42 1.32
C LYS A 726 35.48 4.76 1.47
N ILE A 727 34.45 5.58 1.66
CA ILE A 727 33.07 5.13 1.83
C ILE A 727 32.41 5.03 0.45
N HIS A 728 31.87 3.85 0.13
CA HIS A 728 31.04 3.66 -1.05
C HIS A 728 29.59 4.06 -0.79
N ILE A 729 28.83 4.29 -1.86
CA ILE A 729 27.46 4.78 -1.74
C ILE A 729 26.57 4.02 -2.70
N ILE A 730 25.48 3.45 -2.18
CA ILE A 730 24.45 2.78 -2.96
C ILE A 730 23.26 3.73 -3.10
N GLY A 731 23.01 4.21 -4.31
CA GLY A 731 21.76 4.89 -4.67
C GLY A 731 20.72 3.89 -5.15
N ILE A 732 19.51 3.97 -4.61
CA ILE A 732 18.36 3.21 -5.09
C ILE A 732 17.30 4.15 -5.64
N ASP A 733 17.05 4.04 -6.95
CA ASP A 733 15.91 4.67 -7.60
C ASP A 733 14.72 3.70 -7.68
N ARG A 734 13.51 4.24 -7.73
CA ARG A 734 12.28 3.45 -7.64
C ARG A 734 11.28 3.91 -8.69
N GLY A 735 11.03 3.05 -9.68
CA GLY A 735 10.17 3.35 -10.82
C GLY A 735 9.09 2.30 -11.09
N GLU A 736 8.35 2.52 -12.18
CA GLU A 736 7.33 1.58 -12.70
C GLU A 736 7.87 0.65 -13.79
N ARG A 737 8.94 1.08 -14.47
CA ARG A 737 9.71 0.30 -15.46
C ARG A 737 10.67 -0.63 -14.75
N ASN A 738 11.59 -0.06 -13.99
CA ASN A 738 12.41 -0.79 -13.04
C ASN A 738 11.80 -0.65 -11.65
N LEU A 739 11.38 -1.77 -11.05
CA LEU A 739 10.79 -1.77 -9.70
C LEU A 739 11.73 -1.09 -8.71
N LEU A 740 13.02 -1.41 -8.82
CA LEU A 740 14.15 -0.80 -8.14
C LEU A 740 15.35 -0.80 -9.08
N TYR A 741 16.10 0.30 -9.13
CA TYR A 741 17.37 0.38 -9.84
C TYR A 741 18.48 0.70 -8.86
N LEU A 742 19.60 -0.01 -8.95
CA LEU A 742 20.74 0.15 -8.06
C LEU A 742 21.92 0.80 -8.81
N SER A 743 22.53 1.80 -8.19
CA SER A 743 23.83 2.35 -8.59
C SER A 743 24.76 2.42 -7.38
N LEU A 744 25.87 1.70 -7.42
CA LEU A 744 26.95 1.72 -6.45
C LEU A 744 28.09 2.59 -6.99
N ILE A 745 28.45 3.63 -6.25
CA ILE A 745 29.57 4.53 -6.58
C ILE A 745 30.67 4.45 -5.52
N ASP A 746 31.90 4.75 -5.95
CA ASP A 746 33.03 4.95 -5.06
C ASP A 746 33.02 6.35 -4.41
N SER A 747 34.04 6.63 -3.58
CA SER A 747 34.18 7.92 -2.90
C SER A 747 34.45 9.11 -3.84
N ASN A 748 34.73 8.85 -5.11
CA ASN A 748 34.99 9.86 -6.14
C ASN A 748 33.78 10.06 -7.06
N GLY A 749 32.71 9.27 -6.90
CA GLY A 749 31.54 9.32 -7.75
C GLY A 749 31.65 8.50 -9.04
N ASN A 750 32.63 7.60 -9.14
CA ASN A 750 32.72 6.65 -10.25
C ASN A 750 31.76 5.49 -10.03
N ILE A 751 31.07 5.04 -11.08
CA ILE A 751 30.17 3.88 -11.02
C ILE A 751 31.01 2.61 -10.91
N VAL A 752 30.82 1.88 -9.79
CA VAL A 752 31.40 0.55 -9.57
C VAL A 752 30.46 -0.54 -10.07
N LYS A 753 29.15 -0.35 -9.84
CA LYS A 753 28.12 -1.29 -10.29
C LYS A 753 26.80 -0.56 -10.54
N GLN A 754 26.12 -0.88 -11.63
CA GLN A 754 24.76 -0.41 -11.90
C GLN A 754 23.93 -1.56 -12.48
N GLN A 755 22.69 -1.74 -12.01
CA GLN A 755 21.79 -2.78 -12.51
C GLN A 755 20.33 -2.54 -12.12
N SER A 756 19.42 -2.96 -12.99
CA SER A 756 18.02 -3.16 -12.63
C SER A 756 17.87 -4.36 -11.71
N LEU A 757 16.99 -4.25 -10.71
CA LEU A 757 16.64 -5.36 -9.83
C LEU A 757 15.34 -6.07 -10.27
N ASN A 758 14.85 -5.84 -11.48
CA ASN A 758 13.69 -6.56 -12.01
C ASN A 758 13.94 -8.08 -12.10
N ILE A 759 15.14 -8.44 -12.55
CA ILE A 759 15.59 -9.83 -12.68
C ILE A 759 16.55 -10.11 -11.53
N ILE A 760 16.22 -11.12 -10.75
CA ILE A 760 17.07 -11.58 -9.65
C ILE A 760 17.75 -12.87 -10.08
N GLU A 761 19.07 -12.83 -10.12
CA GLU A 761 19.90 -14.01 -10.29
C GLU A 761 19.92 -14.81 -8.98
N LEU A 762 19.74 -16.11 -9.10
CA LEU A 762 19.91 -17.06 -8.01
C LEU A 762 21.07 -18.00 -8.37
N PRO A 763 22.33 -17.60 -8.11
CA PRO A 763 23.52 -18.37 -8.50
C PRO A 763 23.47 -19.81 -8.00
N LYS A 764 22.96 -20.02 -6.78
CA LYS A 764 22.80 -21.36 -6.16
C LYS A 764 21.95 -22.32 -7.00
N TYR A 765 21.01 -21.81 -7.78
CA TYR A 765 20.10 -22.62 -8.60
C TYR A 765 20.36 -22.47 -10.10
N GLN A 766 21.40 -21.74 -10.50
CA GLN A 766 21.69 -21.39 -11.89
C GLN A 766 20.44 -20.89 -12.64
N LYS A 767 19.64 -20.07 -11.95
CA LYS A 767 18.34 -19.61 -12.44
C LYS A 767 18.22 -18.12 -12.27
N GLN A 768 17.67 -17.46 -13.29
CA GLN A 768 17.22 -16.08 -13.21
C GLN A 768 15.70 -16.04 -13.10
N ILE A 769 15.19 -15.15 -12.27
CA ILE A 769 13.75 -14.94 -12.09
C ILE A 769 13.43 -13.47 -12.38
N ASP A 770 12.64 -13.23 -13.41
CA ASP A 770 12.05 -11.93 -13.67
C ASP A 770 10.84 -11.71 -12.75
N TYR A 771 11.04 -10.93 -11.69
CA TYR A 771 9.98 -10.58 -10.76
C TYR A 771 9.06 -9.48 -11.29
N HIS A 772 9.54 -8.63 -12.21
CA HIS A 772 8.71 -7.60 -12.82
C HIS A 772 7.65 -8.23 -13.72
N ALA A 773 8.06 -9.15 -14.60
CA ALA A 773 7.14 -9.91 -15.44
C ALA A 773 6.11 -10.68 -14.59
N LYS A 774 6.56 -11.37 -13.53
CA LYS A 774 5.65 -12.10 -12.62
C LYS A 774 4.67 -11.20 -11.88
N LEU A 775 5.10 -10.03 -11.41
CA LEU A 775 4.21 -9.08 -10.74
C LEU A 775 3.20 -8.47 -11.72
N ASN A 776 3.62 -8.19 -12.95
CA ASN A 776 2.76 -7.69 -14.02
C ASN A 776 1.73 -8.74 -14.45
N GLU A 777 2.15 -10.00 -14.63
CA GLU A 777 1.27 -11.12 -14.92
C GLU A 777 0.26 -11.32 -13.78
N LYS A 778 0.72 -11.28 -12.52
CA LYS A 778 -0.16 -11.39 -11.35
C LYS A 778 -1.19 -10.26 -11.26
N GLU A 779 -0.80 -9.04 -11.61
CA GLU A 779 -1.70 -7.88 -11.68
C GLU A 779 -2.78 -8.08 -12.75
N LYS A 780 -2.40 -8.56 -13.95
CA LYS A 780 -3.35 -8.93 -15.01
C LYS A 780 -4.27 -10.07 -14.60
N GLN A 781 -3.73 -11.14 -14.00
CA GLN A 781 -4.52 -12.27 -13.48
C GLN A 781 -5.50 -11.82 -12.41
N ARG A 782 -5.12 -10.89 -11.53
CA ARG A 782 -6.01 -10.32 -10.51
C ARG A 782 -7.11 -9.45 -11.12
N LEU A 783 -6.81 -8.68 -12.17
CA LEU A 783 -7.82 -7.94 -12.91
C LEU A 783 -8.83 -8.89 -13.57
N ALA A 784 -8.33 -9.93 -14.26
CA ALA A 784 -9.16 -10.97 -14.86
C ALA A 784 -9.99 -11.72 -13.80
N ALA A 785 -9.40 -12.07 -12.66
CA ALA A 785 -10.09 -12.73 -11.55
C ALA A 785 -11.22 -11.85 -10.98
N ARG A 786 -10.98 -10.55 -10.81
CA ARG A 786 -12.05 -9.60 -10.41
C ARG A 786 -13.17 -9.55 -11.43
N GLN A 787 -12.83 -9.53 -12.71
CA GLN A 787 -13.80 -9.49 -13.81
C GLN A 787 -14.59 -10.79 -13.93
N ASN A 788 -14.00 -11.94 -13.57
CA ASN A 788 -14.59 -13.28 -13.71
C ASN A 788 -15.14 -13.88 -12.40
N TRP A 789 -15.11 -13.12 -11.30
CA TRP A 789 -15.46 -13.59 -9.95
C TRP A 789 -14.63 -14.77 -9.44
N ASP A 790 -13.39 -14.89 -9.92
CA ASP A 790 -12.44 -15.90 -9.47
C ASP A 790 -11.74 -15.45 -8.18
N VAL A 791 -11.08 -16.39 -7.50
CA VAL A 791 -10.32 -16.14 -6.28
C VAL A 791 -9.17 -15.18 -6.59
N ILE A 792 -9.23 -13.98 -6.01
CA ILE A 792 -8.19 -12.97 -6.18
C ILE A 792 -6.96 -13.37 -5.36
N GLU A 793 -6.00 -14.02 -6.01
CA GLU A 793 -4.75 -14.43 -5.38
C GLU A 793 -3.95 -13.24 -4.87
N ASN A 794 -3.32 -13.39 -3.71
CA ASN A 794 -2.64 -12.28 -3.06
C ASN A 794 -1.31 -11.94 -3.77
N ILE A 795 -1.13 -10.66 -4.10
CA ILE A 795 0.10 -10.12 -4.71
C ILE A 795 1.14 -9.75 -3.65
N LYS A 796 0.70 -9.62 -2.38
CA LYS A 796 1.53 -9.15 -1.26
C LYS A 796 2.70 -10.09 -0.96
N GLU A 797 2.50 -11.40 -1.04
CA GLU A 797 3.48 -12.45 -0.78
C GLU A 797 4.51 -12.53 -1.90
N LEU A 798 4.08 -12.37 -3.17
CA LEU A 798 5.01 -12.30 -4.29
C LEU A 798 5.94 -11.09 -4.17
N LYS A 799 5.42 -9.94 -3.73
CA LYS A 799 6.23 -8.77 -3.38
C LYS A 799 7.19 -9.03 -2.21
N GLU A 800 6.76 -9.75 -1.17
CA GLU A 800 7.66 -10.13 -0.05
C GLU A 800 8.78 -11.04 -0.52
N GLY A 801 8.47 -12.02 -1.37
CA GLY A 801 9.44 -12.90 -2.00
C GLY A 801 10.48 -12.09 -2.78
N TYR A 802 10.03 -11.22 -3.69
CA TYR A 802 10.90 -10.31 -4.44
C TYR A 802 11.79 -9.45 -3.54
N LEU A 803 11.17 -8.72 -2.60
CA LEU A 803 11.88 -7.79 -1.72
C LEU A 803 12.87 -8.50 -0.80
N SER A 804 12.56 -9.72 -0.36
CA SER A 804 13.51 -10.51 0.45
C SER A 804 14.82 -10.79 -0.29
N GLN A 805 14.77 -11.04 -1.60
CA GLN A 805 15.95 -11.26 -2.43
C GLN A 805 16.71 -9.95 -2.65
N VAL A 806 16.01 -8.87 -2.98
CA VAL A 806 16.61 -7.54 -3.16
C VAL A 806 17.33 -7.08 -1.90
N ILE A 807 16.67 -7.17 -0.75
CA ILE A 807 17.26 -6.76 0.54
C ILE A 807 18.49 -7.59 0.86
N HIS A 808 18.49 -8.89 0.54
CA HIS A 808 19.67 -9.73 0.71
C HIS A 808 20.85 -9.24 -0.15
N GLN A 809 20.63 -8.95 -1.44
CA GLN A 809 21.67 -8.42 -2.33
C GLN A 809 22.19 -7.06 -1.85
N ILE A 810 21.29 -6.13 -1.50
CA ILE A 810 21.66 -4.80 -1.01
C ILE A 810 22.44 -4.89 0.31
N ALA A 811 21.98 -5.69 1.26
CA ALA A 811 22.65 -5.84 2.56
C ALA A 811 24.06 -6.43 2.42
N ARG A 812 24.28 -7.35 1.46
CA ARG A 812 25.64 -7.83 1.12
C ARG A 812 26.50 -6.70 0.56
N LEU A 813 26.02 -5.97 -0.45
CA LEU A 813 26.76 -4.84 -1.03
C LEU A 813 27.12 -3.78 0.03
N MET A 814 26.21 -3.47 0.95
CA MET A 814 26.47 -2.52 2.04
C MET A 814 27.64 -2.98 2.92
N VAL A 815 27.73 -4.27 3.25
CA VAL A 815 28.79 -4.80 4.11
C VAL A 815 30.09 -4.97 3.35
N ASP A 816 30.04 -5.56 2.15
CA ASP A 816 31.22 -5.88 1.34
C ASP A 816 31.97 -4.60 0.90
N TYR A 817 31.24 -3.53 0.58
CA TYR A 817 31.80 -2.25 0.16
C TYR A 817 31.86 -1.18 1.26
N LYS A 818 31.46 -1.53 2.49
CA LYS A 818 31.27 -0.57 3.61
C LYS A 818 30.45 0.65 3.18
N ALA A 819 29.36 0.40 2.45
CA ALA A 819 28.60 1.43 1.77
C ALA A 819 27.44 1.98 2.62
N ILE A 820 27.19 3.28 2.49
CA ILE A 820 25.91 3.86 2.93
C ILE A 820 24.85 3.68 1.84
N LEU A 821 23.57 3.63 2.23
CA LEU A 821 22.45 3.52 1.30
C LEU A 821 21.68 4.83 1.24
N VAL A 822 21.34 5.26 0.03
CA VAL A 822 20.65 6.52 -0.23
C VAL A 822 19.42 6.28 -1.09
N MET A 823 18.30 6.83 -0.66
CA MET A 823 17.02 6.70 -1.33
C MET A 823 16.31 8.05 -1.40
N GLU A 824 15.33 8.17 -2.28
CA GLU A 824 14.54 9.38 -2.37
C GLU A 824 13.62 9.56 -1.15
N ASP A 825 13.47 10.80 -0.70
CA ASP A 825 12.42 11.23 0.22
C ASP A 825 11.11 11.45 -0.55
N LEU A 826 10.35 10.38 -0.74
CA LEU A 826 9.06 10.43 -1.44
C LEU A 826 7.93 10.73 -0.46
N ASN A 827 7.32 11.91 -0.61
CA ASN A 827 6.14 12.32 0.15
C ASN A 827 5.00 11.30 0.05
N PHE A 828 4.22 11.16 1.13
CA PHE A 828 3.13 10.19 1.23
C PHE A 828 2.06 10.35 0.12
N GLY A 829 1.79 11.58 -0.31
CA GLY A 829 0.85 11.86 -1.42
C GLY A 829 1.31 11.25 -2.76
N PHE A 830 2.61 11.31 -3.04
CA PHE A 830 3.19 10.67 -4.24
C PHE A 830 3.06 9.15 -4.18
N LYS A 831 3.40 8.55 -3.03
CA LYS A 831 3.25 7.10 -2.80
C LYS A 831 1.78 6.67 -2.99
N ARG A 832 0.83 7.41 -2.42
CA ARG A 832 -0.62 7.12 -2.51
C ARG A 832 -1.17 7.21 -3.93
N GLY A 833 -0.71 8.18 -4.74
CA GLY A 833 -1.11 8.31 -6.14
C GLY A 833 -0.79 7.07 -6.98
N ARG A 834 0.25 6.32 -6.60
CA ARG A 834 0.70 5.10 -7.28
C ARG A 834 0.14 3.80 -6.69
N PHE A 835 -0.69 3.85 -5.64
CA PHE A 835 -1.33 2.64 -5.08
C PHE A 835 -2.28 1.95 -6.07
N LYS A 836 -2.76 2.68 -7.08
CA LYS A 836 -3.53 2.11 -8.20
C LYS A 836 -2.71 1.12 -9.04
N VAL A 837 -1.38 1.24 -9.02
CA VAL A 837 -0.45 0.34 -9.70
C VAL A 837 -0.09 -0.76 -8.70
N GLU A 838 -0.73 -1.93 -8.84
CA GLU A 838 -0.64 -2.97 -7.84
C GLU A 838 0.73 -3.61 -7.76
N LYS A 839 1.59 -3.49 -8.78
CA LYS A 839 2.97 -3.97 -8.73
C LYS A 839 3.95 -3.11 -7.91
N GLN A 840 3.57 -1.90 -7.49
CA GLN A 840 4.46 -0.99 -6.75
C GLN A 840 5.00 -1.60 -5.44
N VAL A 841 6.27 -1.29 -5.08
CA VAL A 841 6.95 -1.88 -3.91
C VAL A 841 7.54 -0.86 -2.90
N TYR A 842 7.41 0.45 -3.15
CA TYR A 842 8.21 1.50 -2.47
C TYR A 842 8.17 1.48 -0.94
N GLN A 843 6.97 1.54 -0.35
CA GLN A 843 6.83 1.66 1.11
C GLN A 843 7.23 0.35 1.83
N LYS A 844 6.92 -0.78 1.19
CA LYS A 844 7.20 -2.10 1.75
C LYS A 844 8.70 -2.41 1.73
N PHE A 845 9.39 -2.01 0.66
CA PHE A 845 10.84 -2.07 0.54
C PHE A 845 11.53 -1.30 1.67
N GLU A 846 11.16 -0.02 1.89
CA GLU A 846 11.74 0.80 2.97
C GLU A 846 11.61 0.12 4.34
N LYS A 847 10.39 -0.34 4.69
CA LYS A 847 10.15 -0.99 5.99
C LYS A 847 10.96 -2.27 6.13
N MET A 848 10.89 -3.18 5.16
CA MET A 848 11.57 -4.47 5.25
C MET A 848 13.10 -4.31 5.29
N LEU A 849 13.65 -3.29 4.60
CA LEU A 849 15.07 -2.99 4.62
C LEU A 849 15.51 -2.48 6.00
N ILE A 850 14.81 -1.48 6.57
CA ILE A 850 15.11 -0.97 7.93
C ILE A 850 14.97 -2.09 8.97
N ASP A 851 13.89 -2.88 8.90
CA ASP A 851 13.70 -4.00 9.82
C ASP A 851 14.86 -4.99 9.73
N LYS A 852 15.32 -5.33 8.51
CA LYS A 852 16.44 -6.26 8.33
C LYS A 852 17.79 -5.66 8.75
N LEU A 853 18.03 -4.37 8.52
CA LEU A 853 19.26 -3.69 8.93
C LEU A 853 19.33 -3.40 10.43
N SER A 854 18.19 -3.36 11.12
CA SER A 854 18.15 -3.24 12.58
C SER A 854 18.73 -4.48 13.30
N TYR A 855 18.69 -5.64 12.62
CA TYR A 855 19.30 -6.88 13.06
C TYR A 855 19.67 -7.78 11.85
N LEU A 856 20.86 -7.56 11.31
CA LEU A 856 21.36 -8.21 10.10
C LEU A 856 22.30 -9.37 10.43
N VAL A 857 21.85 -10.58 10.05
CA VAL A 857 22.58 -11.85 10.14
C VAL A 857 22.71 -12.46 8.76
N PHE A 858 23.92 -12.90 8.44
CA PHE A 858 24.26 -13.74 7.29
C PHE A 858 24.36 -15.20 7.75
N LYS A 859 23.70 -16.12 7.05
CA LYS A 859 23.53 -17.51 7.51
C LYS A 859 24.77 -18.37 7.30
N GLU A 860 25.61 -17.96 6.38
CA GLU A 860 26.87 -18.58 5.98
C GLU A 860 28.03 -18.24 6.93
N LYS A 861 27.84 -17.24 7.80
CA LYS A 861 28.84 -16.75 8.73
C LYS A 861 28.85 -17.57 10.03
N ASN A 862 30.03 -17.71 10.63
CA ASN A 862 30.17 -18.38 11.93
C ASN A 862 29.40 -17.63 13.04
N LEU A 863 29.06 -18.32 14.14
CA LEU A 863 28.20 -17.74 15.20
C LEU A 863 28.74 -16.42 15.76
N CYS A 864 30.04 -16.37 16.05
CA CYS A 864 30.70 -15.28 16.80
C CYS A 864 31.45 -14.26 15.93
N GLU A 865 31.42 -14.39 14.59
CA GLU A 865 32.07 -13.43 13.69
C GLU A 865 31.13 -12.24 13.36
N PRO A 866 31.65 -11.07 12.94
CA PRO A 866 30.81 -9.94 12.55
C PRO A 866 29.82 -10.28 11.42
N GLY A 867 28.53 -10.12 11.71
CA GLY A 867 27.42 -10.52 10.84
C GLY A 867 26.94 -11.96 11.03
N GLY A 868 27.60 -12.73 11.89
CA GLY A 868 27.12 -13.98 12.43
C GLY A 868 25.93 -13.79 13.38
N SER A 869 25.30 -14.88 13.81
CA SER A 869 24.10 -14.81 14.63
C SER A 869 24.35 -14.15 16.00
N LEU A 870 25.43 -14.50 16.71
CA LEU A 870 25.75 -13.91 18.03
C LEU A 870 26.42 -12.53 17.94
N ARG A 871 26.81 -12.09 16.74
CA ARG A 871 27.37 -10.74 16.48
C ARG A 871 26.75 -10.10 15.24
N ALA A 872 25.42 -10.03 15.23
CA ALA A 872 24.65 -9.43 14.14
C ALA A 872 24.97 -7.94 13.98
N TYR A 873 24.93 -7.45 12.74
CA TYR A 873 25.04 -6.00 12.48
C TYR A 873 23.74 -5.27 12.85
N GLN A 874 23.88 -4.05 13.36
CA GLN A 874 22.78 -3.12 13.62
C GLN A 874 23.04 -1.80 12.87
N LEU A 875 22.75 -1.79 11.58
CA LEU A 875 23.05 -0.68 10.66
C LEU A 875 21.94 0.37 10.62
N SER A 876 20.80 0.13 11.26
CA SER A 876 19.70 1.09 11.40
C SER A 876 19.06 1.01 12.79
N ALA A 877 18.38 2.08 13.20
CA ALA A 877 17.54 2.04 14.38
C ALA A 877 16.29 1.17 14.14
N PRO A 878 15.68 0.58 15.19
CA PRO A 878 14.41 -0.12 15.06
C PRO A 878 13.32 0.78 14.47
N PHE A 879 12.58 0.26 13.50
CA PHE A 879 11.51 1.02 12.85
C PHE A 879 10.35 1.26 13.82
N LYS A 880 10.05 2.54 14.12
CA LYS A 880 8.88 2.93 14.92
C LYS A 880 7.67 3.19 14.04
N SER A 881 7.76 4.18 13.16
CA SER A 881 6.72 4.50 12.17
C SER A 881 7.30 5.38 11.06
N PHE A 882 6.61 5.46 9.92
CA PHE A 882 6.99 6.40 8.85
C PHE A 882 6.86 7.87 9.27
N LYS A 883 5.99 8.20 10.24
CA LYS A 883 5.84 9.56 10.78
C LYS A 883 7.05 9.98 11.62
N ALA A 884 7.65 9.03 12.34
CA ALA A 884 8.84 9.25 13.17
C ALA A 884 10.16 9.13 12.39
N LEU A 885 10.11 8.67 11.14
CA LEU A 885 11.27 8.52 10.28
C LEU A 885 11.74 9.90 9.79
N GLY A 886 12.94 10.30 10.17
CA GLY A 886 13.59 11.51 9.66
C GLY A 886 14.32 11.28 8.34
N LYS A 887 15.26 12.19 8.01
CA LYS A 887 16.11 12.08 6.81
C LYS A 887 17.23 11.05 6.91
N GLN A 888 17.34 10.36 8.05
CA GLN A 888 18.36 9.33 8.31
C GLN A 888 17.81 8.24 9.22
N SER A 889 18.14 6.98 8.90
CA SER A 889 17.97 5.82 9.77
C SER A 889 19.23 4.95 9.72
N GLY A 890 20.15 5.23 10.64
CA GLY A 890 21.50 4.68 10.66
C GLY A 890 22.26 4.93 9.37
N MET A 891 22.61 3.86 8.65
CA MET A 891 23.32 3.87 7.36
C MET A 891 22.42 4.19 6.16
N ILE A 892 21.12 4.42 6.37
CA ILE A 892 20.17 4.83 5.35
C ILE A 892 19.96 6.34 5.39
N PHE A 893 20.10 7.02 4.25
CA PHE A 893 19.85 8.44 4.09
C PHE A 893 18.74 8.70 3.06
N TYR A 894 17.93 9.74 3.31
CA TYR A 894 16.85 10.16 2.43
C TYR A 894 17.16 11.52 1.82
N VAL A 895 17.15 11.60 0.49
CA VAL A 895 17.48 12.80 -0.28
C VAL A 895 16.31 13.24 -1.17
N PRO A 896 16.18 14.53 -1.50
CA PRO A 896 15.10 14.98 -2.39
C PRO A 896 15.20 14.37 -3.80
N ALA A 897 14.08 13.89 -4.34
CA ALA A 897 13.95 13.34 -5.70
C ALA A 897 14.14 14.37 -6.84
N GLN A 898 14.19 15.67 -6.50
CA GLN A 898 14.26 16.72 -7.52
C GLN A 898 15.60 16.66 -8.27
N TYR A 899 15.54 16.71 -9.61
CA TYR A 899 16.69 16.75 -10.51
C TYR A 899 17.66 15.56 -10.35
N THR A 900 17.12 14.35 -10.19
CA THR A 900 17.90 13.09 -10.17
C THR A 900 17.86 12.35 -11.51
N SER A 901 16.69 12.20 -12.14
CA SER A 901 16.55 11.48 -13.42
C SER A 901 16.68 12.41 -14.65
N LYS A 902 16.07 13.60 -14.61
CA LYS A 902 16.07 14.58 -15.73
C LYS A 902 17.19 15.61 -15.57
N ILE A 903 18.42 15.12 -15.58
CA ILE A 903 19.63 15.94 -15.46
C ILE A 903 20.76 15.25 -16.24
N ASP A 904 21.62 16.03 -16.88
CA ASP A 904 22.86 15.53 -17.46
C ASP A 904 23.89 15.31 -16.34
N PRO A 905 24.28 14.06 -16.04
CA PRO A 905 25.23 13.77 -14.99
C PRO A 905 26.63 14.31 -15.30
N THR A 906 26.97 14.59 -16.56
CA THR A 906 28.31 15.03 -16.99
C THR A 906 28.51 16.55 -16.91
N THR A 907 27.44 17.33 -17.05
CA THR A 907 27.49 18.81 -17.05
C THR A 907 26.69 19.45 -15.90
N GLY A 908 25.74 18.71 -15.31
CA GLY A 908 24.76 19.27 -14.37
C GLY A 908 23.60 20.00 -15.05
N PHE A 909 23.52 19.99 -16.38
CA PHE A 909 22.43 20.64 -17.10
C PHE A 909 21.07 19.99 -16.79
N TYR A 910 20.07 20.84 -16.50
CA TYR A 910 18.68 20.45 -16.37
C TYR A 910 17.80 21.51 -17.06
N ASN A 911 16.57 21.15 -17.41
CA ASN A 911 15.66 22.11 -18.03
C ASN A 911 15.19 23.17 -17.02
N PHE A 912 15.74 24.38 -17.13
CA PHE A 912 15.31 25.57 -16.40
C PHE A 912 14.48 26.54 -17.28
N LEU A 913 14.27 26.24 -18.55
CA LEU A 913 13.58 27.14 -19.49
C LEU A 913 12.07 27.12 -19.27
N ASN A 914 11.48 28.29 -19.01
CA ASN A 914 10.02 28.48 -19.03
C ASN A 914 9.55 28.95 -20.42
N ILE A 915 9.22 27.99 -21.29
CA ILE A 915 8.83 28.27 -22.69
C ILE A 915 7.32 28.53 -22.78
N ASP A 916 6.93 29.80 -22.69
CA ASP A 916 5.53 30.25 -22.83
C ASP A 916 5.25 30.76 -24.25
N VAL A 917 4.44 29.99 -24.98
CA VAL A 917 4.01 30.29 -26.35
C VAL A 917 2.48 30.32 -26.46
N SER A 918 1.81 30.75 -25.38
CA SER A 918 0.34 30.86 -25.30
C SER A 918 -0.23 31.85 -26.32
N ASN A 919 0.45 32.98 -26.51
CA ASN A 919 0.14 34.01 -27.51
C ASN A 919 1.41 34.62 -28.09
N LEU A 920 1.25 35.47 -29.11
CA LEU A 920 2.38 36.07 -29.84
C LEU A 920 3.28 36.93 -28.95
N ALA A 921 2.72 37.79 -28.09
CA ALA A 921 3.48 38.66 -27.21
C ALA A 921 4.35 37.86 -26.22
N ARG A 922 3.76 36.85 -25.57
CA ARG A 922 4.48 35.93 -24.67
C ARG A 922 5.54 35.10 -25.39
N SER A 923 5.26 34.74 -26.64
CA SER A 923 6.23 34.03 -27.48
C SER A 923 7.46 34.92 -27.76
N LYS A 924 7.26 36.15 -28.23
CA LYS A 924 8.36 37.10 -28.48
C LYS A 924 9.14 37.40 -27.20
N GLU A 925 8.46 37.57 -26.06
CA GLU A 925 9.09 37.72 -24.74
C GLU A 925 9.94 36.50 -24.34
N THR A 926 9.49 35.29 -24.67
CA THR A 926 10.23 34.06 -24.38
C THR A 926 11.51 33.97 -25.21
N PHE A 927 11.44 34.25 -26.52
CA PHE A 927 12.59 34.13 -27.40
C PHE A 927 13.56 35.31 -27.30
N SER A 928 13.12 36.48 -26.81
CA SER A 928 14.01 37.62 -26.55
C SER A 928 15.00 37.38 -25.40
N LYS A 929 14.71 36.42 -24.50
CA LYS A 929 15.54 36.02 -23.35
C LYS A 929 16.81 35.24 -23.71
N PHE A 930 16.90 34.69 -24.93
CA PHE A 930 18.13 34.06 -25.42
C PHE A 930 19.17 35.13 -25.75
N ASP A 931 20.45 34.86 -25.52
CA ASP A 931 21.53 35.81 -25.84
C ASP A 931 21.69 35.92 -27.36
N LYS A 932 21.80 34.77 -28.03
CA LYS A 932 21.88 34.62 -29.50
C LYS A 932 21.41 33.23 -29.93
N ILE A 933 20.99 33.11 -31.19
CA ILE A 933 20.60 31.84 -31.81
C ILE A 933 21.37 31.72 -33.13
N VAL A 934 22.19 30.69 -33.28
CA VAL A 934 23.11 30.56 -34.42
C VAL A 934 23.05 29.17 -35.03
N TYR A 935 23.29 29.09 -36.33
CA TYR A 935 23.46 27.81 -37.01
C TYR A 935 24.95 27.53 -37.21
N ASN A 936 25.43 26.45 -36.61
CA ASN A 936 26.82 26.01 -36.73
C ASN A 936 26.99 25.13 -37.98
N LYS A 937 27.51 25.72 -39.06
CA LYS A 937 27.72 25.01 -40.34
C LYS A 937 28.66 23.83 -40.24
N LYS A 938 29.69 23.91 -39.40
CA LYS A 938 30.72 22.87 -39.29
C LYS A 938 30.15 21.60 -38.70
N GLU A 939 29.30 21.75 -37.68
CA GLU A 939 28.73 20.63 -36.94
C GLU A 939 27.29 20.30 -37.36
N ASP A 940 26.71 21.14 -38.24
CA ASP A 940 25.35 21.07 -38.78
C ASP A 940 24.25 21.06 -37.69
N TYR A 941 24.29 21.99 -36.74
CA TYR A 941 23.20 22.12 -35.76
C TYR A 941 22.96 23.56 -35.32
N PHE A 942 21.79 23.82 -34.73
CA PHE A 942 21.45 25.11 -34.12
C PHE A 942 21.95 25.19 -32.67
N GLU A 943 22.53 26.33 -32.31
CA GLU A 943 23.04 26.68 -30.99
C GLU A 943 22.19 27.80 -30.38
N PHE A 944 21.57 27.53 -29.23
CA PHE A 944 20.81 28.51 -28.46
C PHE A 944 21.62 28.88 -27.22
N TYR A 945 22.07 30.14 -27.16
CA TYR A 945 22.83 30.66 -26.03
C TYR A 945 21.88 31.23 -24.99
N CYS A 946 21.93 30.72 -23.77
CA CYS A 946 21.04 31.16 -22.69
C CYS A 946 21.70 31.18 -21.32
N LYS A 947 21.26 32.12 -20.49
CA LYS A 947 21.61 32.19 -19.07
C LYS A 947 20.39 31.91 -18.22
N MET A 948 20.57 31.26 -17.08
CA MET A 948 19.45 30.93 -16.20
C MET A 948 18.74 32.18 -15.66
N ILE A 949 19.49 33.25 -15.38
CA ILE A 949 18.94 34.51 -14.84
C ILE A 949 17.86 35.11 -15.73
N ASN A 950 17.95 34.93 -17.05
CA ASN A 950 16.99 35.49 -18.01
C ASN A 950 15.63 34.77 -18.00
N PHE A 951 15.55 33.55 -17.44
CA PHE A 951 14.36 32.71 -17.46
C PHE A 951 13.70 32.53 -16.08
N GLU A 952 14.24 33.12 -15.02
CA GLU A 952 13.61 33.13 -13.69
C GLU A 952 12.47 34.17 -13.60
N SER A 953 11.43 33.87 -12.84
CA SER A 953 10.31 34.81 -12.62
C SER A 953 10.66 35.84 -11.54
N ALA A 954 10.16 37.07 -11.68
CA ALA A 954 10.43 38.18 -10.75
C ALA A 954 10.09 37.85 -9.27
N ASN A 955 9.13 36.95 -9.02
CA ASN A 955 8.75 36.51 -7.67
C ASN A 955 9.78 35.57 -7.01
N GLN A 956 10.66 34.90 -7.76
CA GLN A 956 11.72 34.04 -7.23
C GLN A 956 12.98 34.80 -6.78
N LEU A 957 13.07 36.10 -7.07
CA LEU A 957 14.21 36.95 -6.71
C LEU A 957 14.22 37.41 -5.23
N THR A 958 13.27 36.98 -4.39
CA THR A 958 13.13 37.49 -3.02
C THR A 958 13.87 36.65 -1.94
N LYS A 959 14.74 37.35 -1.19
CA LYS A 959 15.33 37.11 0.15
C LYS A 959 16.31 35.93 0.43
N LYS A 960 16.72 35.11 -0.54
CA LYS A 960 17.82 34.11 -0.33
C LYS A 960 19.01 34.21 -1.31
N SER A 961 19.01 35.20 -2.20
CA SER A 961 19.97 35.40 -3.29
C SER A 961 21.27 36.14 -2.89
N GLN A 962 21.70 36.07 -1.62
CA GLN A 962 22.94 36.73 -1.16
C GLN A 962 24.19 35.81 -1.11
N ASN A 963 24.07 34.54 -1.52
CA ASN A 963 25.25 33.67 -1.65
C ASN A 963 25.93 33.87 -3.02
N LYS A 964 27.19 34.31 -3.00
CA LYS A 964 28.02 34.58 -4.19
C LYS A 964 28.09 33.40 -5.18
N ALA A 965 28.11 32.16 -4.67
CA ALA A 965 28.10 30.94 -5.48
C ALA A 965 26.82 30.74 -6.32
N ASN A 966 25.66 31.25 -5.87
CA ASN A 966 24.41 31.17 -6.63
C ASN A 966 24.33 32.23 -7.74
N ALA A 967 25.12 33.31 -7.65
CA ALA A 967 25.17 34.33 -8.70
C ALA A 967 25.94 33.83 -9.93
N GLU A 968 27.10 33.18 -9.71
CA GLU A 968 27.93 32.63 -10.80
C GLU A 968 27.18 31.54 -11.59
N LEU A 969 26.43 30.66 -10.90
CA LEU A 969 25.57 29.66 -11.54
C LEU A 969 24.54 30.29 -12.48
N LYS A 970 23.90 31.37 -12.03
CA LYS A 970 22.79 31.99 -12.76
C LYS A 970 23.27 32.77 -13.99
N GLU A 971 24.50 33.28 -13.93
CA GLU A 971 25.19 33.96 -15.02
C GLU A 971 25.92 33.01 -15.99
N PHE A 972 26.06 31.73 -15.63
CA PHE A 972 26.69 30.73 -16.50
C PHE A 972 25.96 30.63 -17.83
N GLN A 973 26.71 30.76 -18.93
CA GLN A 973 26.18 30.69 -20.29
C GLN A 973 26.09 29.23 -20.74
N TRP A 974 24.86 28.76 -20.94
CA TRP A 974 24.56 27.45 -21.51
C TRP A 974 24.41 27.56 -23.02
N ILE A 975 24.93 26.56 -23.74
CA ILE A 975 24.80 26.45 -25.20
C ILE A 975 24.00 25.17 -25.49
N LEU A 976 22.74 25.34 -25.90
CA LEU A 976 21.86 24.22 -26.24
C LEU A 976 21.99 23.92 -27.73
N CYS A 977 22.32 22.68 -28.07
CA CYS A 977 22.54 22.26 -29.45
C CYS A 977 21.38 21.35 -29.91
N SER A 978 20.78 21.60 -31.09
CA SER A 978 19.67 20.77 -31.61
C SER A 978 20.06 19.31 -31.85
N THR A 979 21.31 19.03 -32.23
CA THR A 979 21.91 17.72 -32.56
C THR A 979 21.16 16.93 -33.65
N HIS A 980 21.86 16.00 -34.31
CA HIS A 980 21.29 15.11 -35.33
C HIS A 980 20.50 13.92 -34.79
N HIS A 981 20.51 13.72 -33.47
CA HIS A 981 19.92 12.55 -32.85
C HIS A 981 18.39 12.65 -32.80
N ASP A 982 17.75 11.55 -33.14
CA ASP A 982 16.30 11.43 -33.04
C ASP A 982 15.82 11.44 -31.59
N ARG A 983 14.68 12.10 -31.39
CA ARG A 983 13.96 12.19 -30.12
C ARG A 983 12.56 11.60 -30.29
N PHE A 984 11.83 11.49 -29.19
CA PHE A 984 10.43 11.03 -29.21
C PHE A 984 9.48 12.10 -28.69
N LYS A 985 8.41 12.35 -29.46
CA LYS A 985 7.26 13.15 -29.02
C LYS A 985 6.06 12.26 -28.74
N VAL A 986 5.21 12.71 -27.82
CA VAL A 986 3.98 12.02 -27.44
C VAL A 986 2.78 12.74 -28.05
N GLU A 987 2.00 12.01 -28.84
CA GLU A 987 0.74 12.47 -29.43
C GLU A 987 -0.44 11.66 -28.86
N ARG A 988 -1.59 12.31 -28.65
CA ARG A 988 -2.82 11.63 -28.21
C ARG A 988 -3.83 11.68 -29.34
N LYS A 989 -4.21 10.51 -29.87
CA LYS A 989 -5.30 10.35 -30.86
C LYS A 989 -6.26 9.27 -30.35
N ASN A 990 -7.57 9.54 -30.35
CA ASN A 990 -8.62 8.58 -29.94
C ASN A 990 -8.36 7.93 -28.56
N ASN A 991 -7.93 8.71 -27.56
CA ASN A 991 -7.51 8.22 -26.24
C ASN A 991 -6.32 7.23 -26.23
N GLN A 992 -5.68 6.97 -27.37
CA GLN A 992 -4.44 6.22 -27.48
C GLN A 992 -3.24 7.16 -27.50
N ILE A 993 -2.15 6.71 -26.87
CA ILE A 993 -0.89 7.45 -26.80
C ILE A 993 0.03 6.92 -27.89
N ASN A 994 0.35 7.76 -28.86
CA ASN A 994 1.28 7.47 -29.94
C ASN A 994 2.62 8.14 -29.67
N TYR A 995 3.70 7.41 -29.94
CA TYR A 995 5.06 7.89 -29.79
C TYR A 995 5.65 8.08 -31.18
N CYS A 996 5.95 9.32 -31.54
CA CYS A 996 6.45 9.66 -32.85
C CYS A 996 7.93 10.08 -32.75
N LYS A 997 8.73 9.51 -33.62
CA LYS A 997 10.15 9.84 -33.76
C LYS A 997 10.29 11.21 -34.43
N ILE A 998 11.18 12.06 -33.94
CA ILE A 998 11.37 13.43 -34.45
C ILE A 998 12.85 13.84 -34.39
N ASN A 999 13.37 14.33 -35.51
CA ASN A 999 14.68 14.99 -35.56
C ASN A 999 14.48 16.49 -35.42
N VAL A 1000 14.85 17.04 -34.26
CA VAL A 1000 14.63 18.47 -33.97
C VAL A 1000 15.44 19.37 -34.90
N ASN A 1001 16.64 18.97 -35.32
CA ASN A 1001 17.46 19.76 -36.21
C ASN A 1001 16.80 19.94 -37.58
N GLU A 1002 16.33 18.85 -38.17
CA GLU A 1002 15.67 18.87 -39.49
C GLU A 1002 14.34 19.61 -39.46
N GLU A 1003 13.55 19.45 -38.39
CA GLU A 1003 12.29 20.20 -38.24
C GLU A 1003 12.53 21.70 -38.02
N LEU A 1004 13.62 22.10 -37.34
CA LEU A 1004 14.02 23.51 -37.26
C LEU A 1004 14.42 24.07 -38.63
N LYS A 1005 15.19 23.32 -39.43
CA LYS A 1005 15.54 23.71 -40.80
C LYS A 1005 14.28 23.93 -41.65
N LYS A 1006 13.34 22.99 -41.62
CA LYS A 1006 12.04 23.09 -42.33
C LYS A 1006 11.24 24.30 -41.88
N LEU A 1007 11.13 24.52 -40.56
CA LEU A 1007 10.37 25.62 -39.98
C LEU A 1007 10.93 26.98 -40.39
N LEU A 1008 12.26 27.17 -40.33
CA LEU A 1008 12.90 28.43 -40.73
C LEU A 1008 12.84 28.65 -42.26
N ASN A 1009 13.06 27.60 -43.05
CA ASN A 1009 12.92 27.66 -44.51
C ASN A 1009 11.49 28.05 -44.94
N SER A 1010 10.46 27.57 -44.23
CA SER A 1010 9.05 27.92 -44.51
C SER A 1010 8.75 29.42 -44.38
N LYS A 1011 9.63 30.19 -43.72
CA LYS A 1011 9.55 31.64 -43.56
C LYS A 1011 10.61 32.39 -44.36
N GLY A 1012 11.34 31.71 -45.24
CA GLY A 1012 12.39 32.32 -46.07
C GLY A 1012 13.63 32.75 -45.28
N ILE A 1013 13.81 32.29 -44.04
CA ILE A 1013 14.99 32.60 -43.23
C ILE A 1013 16.18 31.79 -43.75
N ASN A 1014 17.20 32.47 -44.29
CA ASN A 1014 18.45 31.84 -44.70
C ASN A 1014 19.37 31.67 -43.49
N TYR A 1015 19.12 30.60 -42.73
CA TYR A 1015 19.85 30.36 -41.50
C TYR A 1015 21.33 30.07 -41.67
N GLU A 1016 21.78 29.70 -42.87
CA GLU A 1016 23.20 29.51 -43.16
C GLU A 1016 23.95 30.83 -43.28
N LYS A 1017 23.32 31.91 -43.74
CA LYS A 1017 24.00 33.20 -43.93
C LYS A 1017 23.85 34.15 -42.75
N SER A 1018 22.97 33.82 -41.80
CA SER A 1018 22.71 34.65 -40.64
C SER A 1018 23.77 34.48 -39.54
N ASN A 1019 24.25 35.60 -38.99
CA ASN A 1019 25.15 35.60 -37.84
C ASN A 1019 24.41 35.46 -36.50
N ASP A 1020 23.13 35.85 -36.43
CA ASP A 1020 22.24 35.65 -35.28
C ASP A 1020 20.78 35.67 -35.75
N LEU A 1021 20.12 34.53 -35.60
CA LEU A 1021 18.74 34.28 -35.99
C LEU A 1021 17.73 34.95 -35.06
N LYS A 1022 18.15 35.46 -33.89
CA LYS A 1022 17.25 36.01 -32.89
C LYS A 1022 16.38 37.15 -33.44
N SER A 1023 16.99 38.13 -34.12
CA SER A 1023 16.25 39.28 -34.66
C SER A 1023 15.28 38.87 -35.78
N GLU A 1024 15.71 37.97 -36.66
CA GLU A 1024 14.86 37.44 -37.74
C GLU A 1024 13.66 36.66 -37.19
N ILE A 1025 13.88 35.83 -36.15
CA ILE A 1025 12.81 35.09 -35.46
C ILE A 1025 11.82 36.05 -34.78
N LEU A 1026 12.30 37.12 -34.13
CA LEU A 1026 11.44 38.08 -33.42
C LEU A 1026 10.61 38.98 -34.36
N ASN A 1027 11.04 39.13 -35.62
CA ASN A 1027 10.33 39.88 -36.65
C ASN A 1027 9.15 39.11 -37.27
N ILE A 1028 9.02 37.80 -37.01
CA ILE A 1028 7.87 37.02 -37.47
C ILE A 1028 6.63 37.37 -36.64
N ASP A 1029 5.50 37.62 -37.31
CA ASP A 1029 4.20 37.95 -36.69
C ASP A 1029 3.16 36.82 -36.83
N GLU A 1030 3.58 35.58 -36.60
CA GLU A 1030 2.71 34.40 -36.71
C GLU A 1030 2.73 33.53 -35.46
N SER A 1031 1.59 33.46 -34.76
CA SER A 1031 1.48 32.66 -33.53
C SER A 1031 1.74 31.16 -33.78
N LYS A 1032 1.37 30.63 -34.95
CA LYS A 1032 1.58 29.22 -35.31
C LYS A 1032 3.07 28.87 -35.38
N PHE A 1033 3.89 29.74 -36.00
CA PHE A 1033 5.34 29.58 -36.07
C PHE A 1033 5.97 29.47 -34.67
N PHE A 1034 5.65 30.40 -33.76
CA PHE A 1034 6.21 30.35 -32.40
C PHE A 1034 5.73 29.15 -31.58
N LYS A 1035 4.49 28.72 -31.77
CA LYS A 1035 3.97 27.50 -31.12
C LYS A 1035 4.78 26.28 -31.56
N GLU A 1036 5.10 26.18 -32.85
CA GLU A 1036 5.91 25.10 -33.41
C GLU A 1036 7.38 25.17 -32.96
N LEU A 1037 8.01 26.35 -33.04
CA LEU A 1037 9.38 26.58 -32.56
C LEU A 1037 9.52 26.28 -31.07
N GLY A 1038 8.59 26.78 -30.26
CA GLY A 1038 8.55 26.52 -28.81
C GLY A 1038 8.30 25.06 -28.49
N TYR A 1039 7.52 24.35 -29.31
CA TYR A 1039 7.31 22.90 -29.17
C TYR A 1039 8.59 22.11 -29.48
N LEU A 1040 9.30 22.43 -30.57
CA LEU A 1040 10.59 21.83 -30.91
C LEU A 1040 11.63 22.07 -29.81
N LEU A 1041 11.69 23.28 -29.27
CA LEU A 1041 12.60 23.61 -28.16
C LEU A 1041 12.23 22.84 -26.89
N LYS A 1042 10.94 22.70 -26.54
CA LYS A 1042 10.48 21.86 -25.43
C LYS A 1042 10.93 20.41 -25.60
N ILE A 1043 10.85 19.88 -26.81
CA ILE A 1043 11.35 18.53 -27.11
C ILE A 1043 12.87 18.49 -26.90
N LEU A 1044 13.62 19.48 -27.41
CA LEU A 1044 15.08 19.53 -27.30
C LEU A 1044 15.58 19.45 -25.85
N VAL A 1045 14.95 20.21 -24.94
CA VAL A 1045 15.38 20.30 -23.53
C VAL A 1045 14.71 19.28 -22.61
N SER A 1046 13.94 18.33 -23.15
CA SER A 1046 13.25 17.33 -22.32
C SER A 1046 14.18 16.32 -21.63
N LEU A 1047 15.41 16.13 -22.16
CA LEU A 1047 16.47 15.22 -21.71
C LEU A 1047 16.14 13.74 -21.76
N ARG A 1048 15.02 13.31 -21.17
CA ARG A 1048 14.56 11.91 -21.14
C ARG A 1048 13.56 11.64 -22.24
N TYR A 1049 13.82 10.62 -23.05
CA TYR A 1049 12.97 10.21 -24.16
C TYR A 1049 12.60 8.74 -24.05
N ASN A 1050 11.39 8.41 -24.47
CA ASN A 1050 10.92 7.03 -24.53
C ASN A 1050 10.13 6.76 -25.80
N ASN A 1051 10.29 5.56 -26.35
CA ASN A 1051 9.66 5.14 -27.60
C ASN A 1051 8.28 4.48 -27.44
N GLY A 1052 7.76 4.35 -26.22
CA GLY A 1052 6.47 3.74 -25.92
C GLY A 1052 6.40 2.22 -26.04
N LYS A 1053 7.48 1.58 -26.48
CA LYS A 1053 7.61 0.12 -26.57
C LYS A 1053 7.91 -0.45 -25.18
N LYS A 1054 7.70 -1.76 -25.03
CA LYS A 1054 7.95 -2.51 -23.78
C LYS A 1054 8.78 -3.75 -24.10
N GLY A 1055 9.58 -4.20 -23.14
CA GLY A 1055 10.41 -5.40 -23.32
C GLY A 1055 11.72 -5.07 -24.06
N SER A 1056 12.20 -5.97 -24.92
CA SER A 1056 13.50 -5.83 -25.59
C SER A 1056 13.59 -4.65 -26.58
N GLU A 1057 12.46 -4.18 -27.10
CA GLU A 1057 12.38 -3.02 -27.99
C GLU A 1057 12.23 -1.69 -27.24
N GLU A 1058 12.14 -1.70 -25.90
CA GLU A 1058 11.97 -0.47 -25.12
C GLU A 1058 13.24 0.38 -25.15
N GLN A 1059 13.09 1.66 -25.50
CA GLN A 1059 14.15 2.65 -25.41
C GLN A 1059 13.73 3.70 -24.39
N ASP A 1060 14.50 3.86 -23.31
CA ASP A 1060 14.32 4.90 -22.29
C ASP A 1060 15.67 5.54 -21.97
N PHE A 1061 16.00 6.57 -22.72
CA PHE A 1061 17.35 7.12 -22.75
C PHE A 1061 17.39 8.58 -22.31
N ILE A 1062 18.56 9.01 -21.85
CA ILE A 1062 18.88 10.41 -21.64
C ILE A 1062 19.74 10.89 -22.81
N LEU A 1063 19.38 12.03 -23.37
CA LEU A 1063 20.17 12.74 -24.38
C LEU A 1063 20.27 14.21 -23.97
N SER A 1064 21.48 14.65 -23.66
CA SER A 1064 21.79 16.04 -23.31
C SER A 1064 21.91 16.92 -24.55
N PRO A 1065 21.33 18.13 -24.56
CA PRO A 1065 21.57 19.11 -25.60
C PRO A 1065 22.85 19.93 -25.35
N VAL A 1066 23.63 19.62 -24.31
CA VAL A 1066 24.83 20.38 -23.93
C VAL A 1066 26.09 19.51 -24.04
N LYS A 1067 27.17 20.08 -24.57
CA LYS A 1067 28.49 19.43 -24.61
C LYS A 1067 29.17 19.51 -23.24
N ASN A 1068 29.80 18.42 -22.83
CA ASN A 1068 30.66 18.39 -21.64
C ASN A 1068 32.06 18.98 -21.92
N ALA A 1069 32.92 18.98 -20.91
CA ALA A 1069 34.30 19.48 -21.01
C ALA A 1069 35.15 18.80 -22.12
N SER A 1070 34.78 17.59 -22.55
CA SER A 1070 35.42 16.86 -23.65
C SER A 1070 34.79 17.12 -25.02
N GLY A 1071 33.83 18.05 -25.11
CA GLY A 1071 33.11 18.38 -26.35
C GLY A 1071 32.04 17.36 -26.76
N LYS A 1072 31.68 16.41 -25.89
CA LYS A 1072 30.69 15.35 -26.17
C LYS A 1072 29.34 15.61 -25.51
N PHE A 1073 28.26 15.26 -26.20
CA PHE A 1073 26.92 15.23 -25.61
C PHE A 1073 26.76 13.95 -24.79
N PHE A 1074 26.16 14.05 -23.61
CA PHE A 1074 25.81 12.86 -22.86
C PHE A 1074 24.61 12.14 -23.50
N CYS A 1075 24.81 10.89 -23.91
CA CYS A 1075 23.77 10.02 -24.44
C CYS A 1075 23.89 8.64 -23.79
N THR A 1076 22.80 8.12 -23.21
CA THR A 1076 22.85 6.77 -22.61
C THR A 1076 22.89 5.67 -23.67
N LEU A 1077 22.51 5.96 -24.92
CA LEU A 1077 22.61 5.02 -26.04
C LEU A 1077 24.06 4.72 -26.45
N ASP A 1078 25.03 5.52 -26.01
CA ASP A 1078 26.45 5.28 -26.25
C ASP A 1078 26.96 4.02 -25.49
N ASN A 1079 26.14 3.47 -24.57
CA ASN A 1079 26.44 2.27 -23.79
C ASN A 1079 27.78 2.32 -23.03
N ASN A 1080 28.15 3.50 -22.55
CA ASN A 1080 29.36 3.67 -21.76
C ASN A 1080 29.11 3.25 -20.29
N ASN A 1081 29.64 2.09 -19.90
CA ASN A 1081 29.50 1.54 -18.55
C ASN A 1081 30.05 2.43 -17.41
N THR A 1082 30.88 3.42 -17.71
CA THR A 1082 31.38 4.40 -16.72
C THR A 1082 30.38 5.51 -16.40
N LEU A 1083 29.33 5.64 -17.21
CA LEU A 1083 28.22 6.57 -17.05
C LEU A 1083 26.89 5.79 -16.95
N PRO A 1084 25.78 6.45 -16.58
CA PRO A 1084 24.48 5.79 -16.53
C PRO A 1084 24.05 5.19 -17.88
N LEU A 1085 23.56 3.95 -17.86
CA LEU A 1085 23.16 3.21 -19.07
C LEU A 1085 21.74 3.51 -19.56
N ASP A 1086 20.89 4.03 -18.69
CA ASP A 1086 19.50 4.38 -19.00
C ASP A 1086 19.01 5.49 -18.05
N ALA A 1087 17.77 5.95 -18.25
CA ALA A 1087 17.22 7.05 -17.48
C ALA A 1087 16.93 6.73 -16.00
N ASP A 1088 16.68 5.47 -15.65
CA ASP A 1088 16.49 5.01 -14.27
C ASP A 1088 17.86 4.80 -13.59
N ALA A 1089 18.86 4.32 -14.32
CA ALA A 1089 20.26 4.29 -13.90
C ALA A 1089 20.76 5.70 -13.55
N ASN A 1090 20.40 6.70 -14.37
CA ASN A 1090 20.74 8.10 -14.11
C ASN A 1090 20.09 8.61 -12.83
N GLY A 1091 18.83 8.21 -12.58
CA GLY A 1091 18.14 8.48 -11.31
C GLY A 1091 18.92 7.92 -10.11
N ALA A 1092 19.25 6.62 -10.15
CA ALA A 1092 19.96 5.94 -9.06
C ALA A 1092 21.37 6.51 -8.83
N TYR A 1093 22.08 6.82 -9.91
CA TYR A 1093 23.41 7.43 -9.86
C TYR A 1093 23.38 8.81 -9.20
N ASN A 1094 22.47 9.69 -9.59
CA ASN A 1094 22.37 11.02 -9.01
C ASN A 1094 21.86 10.99 -7.55
N ILE A 1095 21.03 10.00 -7.18
CA ILE A 1095 20.69 9.73 -5.77
C ILE A 1095 21.96 9.38 -4.97
N ALA A 1096 22.83 8.52 -5.51
CA ALA A 1096 24.10 8.18 -4.88
C ALA A 1096 25.03 9.40 -4.77
N LEU A 1097 25.12 10.24 -5.80
CA LEU A 1097 25.91 11.47 -5.77
C LEU A 1097 25.40 12.49 -4.73
N LYS A 1098 24.09 12.59 -4.50
CA LYS A 1098 23.56 13.36 -3.36
C LYS A 1098 23.98 12.77 -2.01
N GLY A 1099 24.12 11.45 -1.94
CA GLY A 1099 24.79 10.77 -0.83
C GLY A 1099 26.23 11.20 -0.63
N LEU A 1100 26.98 11.34 -1.72
CA LEU A 1100 28.39 11.73 -1.69
C LEU A 1100 28.53 13.15 -1.15
N MET A 1101 27.64 14.03 -1.59
CA MET A 1101 27.52 15.39 -1.06
C MET A 1101 27.24 15.39 0.45
N ILE A 1102 26.38 14.49 0.97
CA ILE A 1102 26.16 14.33 2.41
C ILE A 1102 27.45 13.89 3.10
N VAL A 1103 28.13 12.85 2.61
CA VAL A 1103 29.39 12.35 3.19
C VAL A 1103 30.44 13.46 3.26
N GLN A 1104 30.60 14.24 2.19
CA GLN A 1104 31.53 15.38 2.16
C GLN A 1104 31.15 16.46 3.19
N ARG A 1105 29.86 16.79 3.33
CA ARG A 1105 29.38 17.72 4.36
C ARG A 1105 29.64 17.20 5.78
N VAL A 1106 29.47 15.90 6.03
CA VAL A 1106 29.79 15.30 7.34
C VAL A 1106 31.28 15.42 7.64
N LYS A 1107 32.15 15.12 6.67
CA LYS A 1107 33.61 15.23 6.83
C LYS A 1107 34.12 16.66 7.00
N ALA A 1108 33.44 17.65 6.41
CA ALA A 1108 33.81 19.07 6.55
C ALA A 1108 33.53 19.66 7.95
N GLY A 1109 32.68 19.02 8.77
CA GLY A 1109 32.32 19.48 10.11
C GLY A 1109 31.27 20.62 10.15
N GLY A 1110 30.73 20.91 11.35
CA GLY A 1110 29.73 21.98 11.59
C GLY A 1110 28.30 21.50 11.88
N LYS A 1111 27.33 22.43 11.92
CA LYS A 1111 25.90 22.11 12.12
C LYS A 1111 25.36 21.39 10.87
N LEU A 1112 25.29 20.06 10.95
CA LEU A 1112 24.95 19.21 9.81
C LEU A 1112 23.48 19.38 9.36
N ASP A 1113 23.26 19.99 8.20
CA ASP A 1113 21.97 19.97 7.52
C ASP A 1113 21.96 18.89 6.42
N LEU A 1114 21.16 17.83 6.66
CA LEU A 1114 20.89 16.77 5.70
C LEU A 1114 19.93 17.22 4.58
N SER A 1115 19.41 18.45 4.64
CA SER A 1115 18.63 19.03 3.54
C SER A 1115 19.55 19.43 2.39
N ILE A 1116 19.15 19.04 1.18
CA ILE A 1116 19.81 19.40 -0.07
C ILE A 1116 18.87 20.32 -0.82
N SER A 1117 19.23 21.60 -0.94
CA SER A 1117 18.47 22.53 -1.77
C SER A 1117 18.73 22.23 -3.26
N LYS A 1118 17.85 22.75 -4.13
CA LYS A 1118 18.06 22.68 -5.58
C LYS A 1118 19.41 23.30 -5.96
N ASP A 1119 19.69 24.49 -5.45
CA ASP A 1119 20.89 25.25 -5.82
C ASP A 1119 22.16 24.56 -5.31
N ASP A 1120 22.15 24.02 -4.09
CA ASP A 1120 23.29 23.27 -3.56
C ASP A 1120 23.62 22.05 -4.43
N TRP A 1121 22.59 21.35 -4.91
CA TRP A 1121 22.75 20.17 -5.75
C TRP A 1121 23.36 20.49 -7.11
N ILE A 1122 22.86 21.55 -7.77
CA ILE A 1122 23.38 21.95 -9.07
C ILE A 1122 24.82 22.48 -8.95
N ASN A 1123 25.09 23.29 -7.92
CA ASN A 1123 26.45 23.77 -7.63
C ASN A 1123 27.41 22.60 -7.37
N PHE A 1124 27.00 21.59 -6.61
CA PHE A 1124 27.81 20.40 -6.36
C PHE A 1124 28.20 19.68 -7.65
N LEU A 1125 27.27 19.51 -8.60
CA LEU A 1125 27.55 18.87 -9.87
C LEU A 1125 28.52 19.67 -10.74
N ILE A 1126 28.35 21.00 -10.79
CA ILE A 1126 29.19 21.87 -11.61
C ILE A 1126 30.59 22.03 -11.01
N MET A 1127 30.70 22.24 -9.68
CA MET A 1127 31.97 22.45 -9.00
C MET A 1127 32.83 21.18 -8.96
N ASN A 1128 32.24 20.00 -8.74
CA ASN A 1128 33.01 18.74 -8.78
C ASN A 1128 33.53 18.38 -10.17
N LYS A 1129 33.00 19.01 -11.23
CA LYS A 1129 33.32 18.63 -12.61
C LYS A 1129 34.13 19.67 -13.38
N LYS A 1130 34.56 20.78 -12.74
CA LYS A 1130 35.33 21.90 -13.34
C LYS A 1130 35.22 21.92 -14.86
N LEU A 1131 34.06 22.35 -15.36
CA LEU A 1131 33.91 22.68 -16.77
C LEU A 1131 34.98 23.71 -17.14
N PRO A 1132 35.62 23.62 -18.32
CA PRO A 1132 36.59 24.62 -18.75
C PRO A 1132 35.92 25.99 -18.71
N LYS A 1133 36.63 26.96 -18.14
CA LYS A 1133 36.28 28.38 -18.21
C LYS A 1133 36.23 28.85 -19.65
#